data_AF-A0A822BKR0-F1
#
_entry.id   AF-A0A822BKR0-F1
#
_cell.length_a   1.000
_cell.length_b   1.000
_cell.length_c   1.000
_cell.angle_alpha   90.00
_cell.angle_beta   90.00
_cell.angle_gamma   90.00
#
_symmetry.space_group_name_H-M   'P 1'
#
loop_
_entity.id
_entity.type
_entity.pdbx_description
1 polymer ?
#
loop_
_entity_poly.entity_id
_entity_poly.type
_entity_poly.pdbx_seq_one_letter_code
_entity_poly.pdbx_strand_id
1 'polypeptide(L)'
;MRNFTGKKQPYNILKKDTSEALTNHGVALGKLPDFGSLAMSKCVLAALKDYNCGADLIALSSILSVLNTTTLLKSIPQNFKSSNGDFMTLLNVMDEILVVKQSVPSKEFSLDRICRAKGLNNIKHILRQVLRRYNSLEKSLDLSIDYRGKAKIKSNDWELIAKSLLSGYYDNIFVSAKELYEQTHLYIQYNGSTEDNFAELDSQSVLARSTYKIPPALVLSRDIRYSTSIRSKAILSFVGTIEPEWIEHPIKRQLKINSKEETRLNSNNIFTNALSKFSNRITMLLTKTDVSLLGRAGTVFSSESHLLQQMVEQFQFNLENKNTPNTAQHTNLSRNLESVMKMPQIFNPMKWRWKNKKQVIITVNCNIATNICEVTVNGRNSEYNNVKREFDSFLSWLQNCAVIRHPNSGVSPRVFRPQVRSKYLDIEERISHITDCKRTTIDLYNGAKGVNATRETRMEVVAWIAVCKFSCRLEGGFVRDWVVGQYTSRPANPTASPKDWISYRNSIPNINPEVVPADLDCHLPTHAYFDVEKFCDELYKYDIICKVFRQDWRYVLLIDENAKTGPFTMDLIEPHVALTQDRIDFDVNNLLLEKDYTRELGMRVDIQQTPYLIELETIVENSKNKRFQVLRPIDAHLTKRIDKMVNIRKWTQIGQPFLVVPNPNPKYSAVLVPLLPSTTLYKDLEQKMKTIGTSVKIISIEQVKNPLLEDTYESMKKIIARQCPGFNPNERELFHGTKQSGVDGIRDDGFDDRHFGLEGNWGN
;
A
#
# COMPACT_ATOMS: atom_id res chain seq x y z
N MET A 1 5.91 13.23 -32.87
CA MET A 1 6.16 14.68 -32.94
C MET A 1 5.06 15.39 -32.17
N ARG A 2 5.33 15.89 -30.95
CA ARG A 2 4.42 16.78 -30.21
C ARG A 2 5.08 18.14 -30.18
N ASN A 3 4.37 19.17 -30.64
CA ASN A 3 4.81 20.56 -30.65
C ASN A 3 5.00 21.05 -29.21
N PHE A 4 6.26 21.08 -28.75
CA PHE A 4 6.69 21.71 -27.51
C PHE A 4 6.86 23.22 -27.74
N THR A 5 5.76 23.95 -27.80
CA THR A 5 5.80 25.42 -27.80
C THR A 5 5.86 25.92 -26.37
N GLY A 6 7.03 26.40 -25.92
CA GLY A 6 7.08 27.37 -24.80
C GLY A 6 8.18 27.25 -23.73
N LYS A 7 9.06 26.24 -23.73
CA LYS A 7 10.16 26.20 -22.73
C LYS A 7 11.40 26.95 -23.26
N LYS A 8 11.82 28.05 -22.60
CA LYS A 8 13.14 28.67 -22.84
C LYS A 8 14.21 27.70 -22.32
N GLN A 9 14.73 26.83 -23.19
CA GLN A 9 15.86 25.97 -22.84
C GLN A 9 17.13 26.81 -22.63
N PRO A 10 17.91 26.58 -21.56
CA PRO A 10 19.27 27.09 -21.49
C PRO A 10 20.06 26.54 -22.69
N TYR A 11 20.93 27.38 -23.28
CA TYR A 11 21.73 27.00 -24.45
C TYR A 11 20.91 26.46 -25.63
N ASN A 12 19.80 27.14 -25.96
CA ASN A 12 19.00 26.79 -27.14
C ASN A 12 19.83 26.89 -28.42
N ILE A 13 19.77 25.87 -29.26
CA ILE A 13 20.64 25.70 -30.44
C ILE A 13 20.00 26.16 -31.74
N LEU A 14 18.66 26.25 -31.79
CA LEU A 14 17.91 26.70 -32.95
C LEU A 14 17.19 28.02 -32.66
N LYS A 15 17.13 28.90 -33.66
CA LYS A 15 16.30 30.11 -33.59
C LYS A 15 14.82 29.70 -33.50
N LYS A 16 14.00 30.56 -32.88
CA LYS A 16 12.57 30.27 -32.65
C LYS A 16 11.72 30.39 -33.91
N ASP A 17 12.18 31.18 -34.88
CA ASP A 17 11.48 31.36 -36.16
C ASP A 17 11.75 30.14 -37.04
N THR A 18 10.80 29.80 -37.92
CA THR A 18 10.76 28.58 -38.77
C THR A 18 11.98 28.34 -39.67
N SER A 19 12.98 29.21 -39.65
CA SER A 19 14.31 28.91 -40.16
C SER A 19 15.02 27.95 -39.19
N GLU A 20 15.41 26.76 -39.64
CA GLU A 20 16.28 25.82 -38.90
C GLU A 20 17.71 26.36 -38.64
N ALA A 21 17.87 27.69 -38.58
CA ALA A 21 19.13 28.38 -38.37
C ALA A 21 19.63 28.21 -36.93
N LEU A 22 20.95 27.97 -36.82
CA LEU A 22 21.63 27.87 -35.53
C LEU A 22 21.64 29.21 -34.79
N THR A 23 21.54 29.15 -33.46
CA THR A 23 21.84 30.29 -32.57
C THR A 23 23.35 30.48 -32.43
N ASN A 24 23.78 31.58 -31.79
CA ASN A 24 25.18 31.78 -31.41
C ASN A 24 25.72 30.63 -30.53
N HIS A 25 24.87 30.02 -29.71
CA HIS A 25 25.23 28.82 -28.95
C HIS A 25 25.37 27.59 -29.84
N GLY A 26 24.47 27.40 -30.81
CA GLY A 26 24.56 26.32 -31.79
C GLY A 26 25.85 26.39 -32.62
N VAL A 27 26.20 27.58 -33.12
CA VAL A 27 27.47 27.82 -33.84
C VAL A 27 28.68 27.55 -32.93
N ALA A 28 28.62 28.02 -31.68
CA ALA A 28 29.70 27.81 -30.72
C ALA A 28 29.88 26.33 -30.32
N LEU A 29 28.80 25.55 -30.25
CA LEU A 29 28.83 24.10 -30.03
C LEU A 29 29.46 23.37 -31.21
N GLY A 30 29.19 23.79 -32.44
CA GLY A 30 29.79 23.22 -33.64
C GLY A 30 31.32 23.34 -33.70
N LYS A 31 31.92 24.21 -32.88
CA LYS A 31 33.38 24.38 -32.74
C LYS A 31 34.00 23.47 -31.68
N LEU A 32 33.20 22.80 -30.86
CA LEU A 32 33.69 21.92 -29.81
C LEU A 32 33.88 20.49 -30.32
N PRO A 33 34.82 19.71 -29.75
CA PRO A 33 34.91 18.29 -30.03
C PRO A 33 33.66 17.55 -29.54
N ASP A 34 33.49 16.32 -30.01
CA ASP A 34 32.45 15.43 -29.51
C ASP A 34 32.68 15.08 -28.02
N PHE A 35 31.67 15.30 -27.18
CA PHE A 35 31.65 14.90 -25.76
C PHE A 35 30.69 13.72 -25.48
N GLY A 36 30.26 13.01 -26.52
CA GLY A 36 29.41 11.82 -26.47
C GLY A 36 27.91 12.12 -26.44
N SER A 37 27.50 13.33 -26.06
CA SER A 37 26.11 13.76 -26.14
C SER A 37 25.98 15.27 -26.28
N LEU A 38 24.89 15.73 -26.91
CA LEU A 38 24.58 17.16 -27.01
C LEU A 38 24.43 17.81 -25.62
N ALA A 39 23.83 17.10 -24.66
CA ALA A 39 23.69 17.58 -23.28
C ALA A 39 25.08 17.85 -22.66
N MET A 40 26.00 16.90 -22.75
CA MET A 40 27.35 17.09 -22.23
C MET A 40 28.11 18.21 -22.97
N SER A 41 27.95 18.32 -24.29
CA SER A 41 28.56 19.43 -25.04
C SER A 41 28.04 20.79 -24.60
N LYS A 42 26.75 20.92 -24.28
CA LYS A 42 26.18 22.13 -23.65
C LYS A 42 26.81 22.42 -22.29
N CYS A 43 27.00 21.38 -21.45
CA CYS A 43 27.65 21.54 -20.15
C CYS A 43 29.09 22.05 -20.29
N VAL A 44 29.87 21.48 -21.21
CA VAL A 44 31.25 21.89 -21.43
C VAL A 44 31.32 23.31 -22.01
N LEU A 45 30.43 23.66 -22.96
CA LEU A 45 30.37 25.03 -23.47
C LEU A 45 30.09 26.03 -22.35
N ALA A 46 29.16 25.72 -21.44
CA ALA A 46 28.87 26.55 -20.28
C ALA A 46 30.05 26.67 -19.31
N ALA A 47 30.75 25.58 -19.05
CA ALA A 47 31.97 25.59 -18.23
C ALA A 47 33.07 26.47 -18.81
N LEU A 48 33.22 26.49 -20.15
CA LEU A 48 34.21 27.30 -20.85
C LEU A 48 33.82 28.79 -20.94
N LYS A 49 32.52 29.09 -21.05
CA LYS A 49 32.04 30.46 -21.28
C LYS A 49 31.66 31.20 -20.01
N ASP A 50 30.96 30.54 -19.10
CA ASP A 50 30.20 31.21 -18.04
C ASP A 50 30.70 30.87 -16.64
N TYR A 51 31.21 29.64 -16.42
CA TYR A 51 31.45 29.12 -15.06
C TYR A 51 32.91 28.80 -14.73
N ASN A 52 33.87 29.12 -15.60
CA ASN A 52 35.31 29.00 -15.33
C ASN A 52 35.76 27.65 -14.74
N CYS A 53 35.15 26.55 -15.17
CA CYS A 53 35.45 25.18 -14.72
C CYS A 53 35.70 24.25 -15.91
N GLY A 54 36.32 24.79 -16.96
CA GLY A 54 36.56 24.08 -18.22
C GLY A 54 37.32 22.77 -18.03
N ALA A 55 38.43 22.81 -17.30
CA ALA A 55 39.26 21.63 -17.05
C ALA A 55 38.49 20.54 -16.28
N ASP A 56 37.67 20.95 -15.29
CA ASP A 56 36.86 20.03 -14.47
C ASP A 56 35.82 19.30 -15.34
N LEU A 57 35.09 20.02 -16.19
CA LEU A 57 34.06 19.42 -17.05
C LEU A 57 34.67 18.58 -18.19
N ILE A 58 35.85 18.93 -18.70
CA ILE A 58 36.56 18.09 -19.67
C ILE A 58 37.01 16.77 -19.02
N ALA A 59 37.56 16.83 -17.80
CA ALA A 59 37.91 15.66 -17.02
C ALA A 59 36.68 14.79 -16.74
N LEU A 60 35.61 15.38 -16.22
CA LEU A 60 34.37 14.67 -15.88
C LEU A 60 33.70 14.07 -17.13
N SER A 61 33.60 14.81 -18.23
CA SER A 61 33.04 14.30 -19.49
C SER A 61 33.87 13.15 -20.09
N SER A 62 35.20 13.18 -19.94
CA SER A 62 36.06 12.08 -20.37
C SER A 62 35.77 10.78 -19.64
N ILE A 63 35.43 10.86 -18.34
CA ILE A 63 34.98 9.71 -17.56
C ILE A 63 33.59 9.30 -18.02
N LEU A 64 32.63 10.22 -17.97
CA LEU A 64 31.22 9.90 -18.20
C LEU A 64 30.95 9.37 -19.61
N SER A 65 31.72 9.78 -20.62
CA SER A 65 31.61 9.24 -22.00
C SER A 65 32.08 7.79 -22.14
N VAL A 66 32.87 7.28 -21.19
CA VAL A 66 33.28 5.85 -21.14
C VAL A 66 32.30 5.04 -20.27
N LEU A 67 31.66 5.68 -19.29
CA LEU A 67 30.83 4.99 -18.32
C LEU A 67 29.38 4.80 -18.78
N ASN A 68 28.97 3.53 -18.80
CA ASN A 68 27.57 3.13 -19.05
C ASN A 68 26.84 2.67 -17.78
N THR A 69 27.54 2.47 -16.67
CA THR A 69 26.96 1.98 -15.42
C THR A 69 27.67 2.56 -14.18
N THR A 70 26.95 2.64 -13.07
CA THR A 70 27.37 3.12 -11.74
C THR A 70 28.09 2.05 -10.91
N THR A 71 28.19 0.80 -11.36
CA THR A 71 28.73 -0.32 -10.55
C THR A 71 30.14 -0.08 -10.03
N LEU A 72 30.94 0.67 -10.79
CA LEU A 72 32.31 1.01 -10.41
C LEU A 72 32.39 1.90 -9.17
N LEU A 73 31.34 2.68 -8.85
CA LEU A 73 31.33 3.61 -7.72
C LEU A 73 31.54 2.88 -6.38
N LYS A 74 31.11 1.62 -6.29
CA LYS A 74 31.41 0.77 -5.12
C LYS A 74 32.87 0.37 -5.01
N SER A 75 33.56 0.27 -6.14
CA SER A 75 34.99 -0.08 -6.20
C SER A 75 35.91 1.11 -5.96
N ILE A 76 35.38 2.34 -5.89
CA ILE A 76 36.15 3.53 -5.57
C ILE A 76 36.39 3.58 -4.04
N PRO A 77 37.65 3.75 -3.59
CA PRO A 77 37.97 3.89 -2.17
C PRO A 77 37.29 5.09 -1.50
N GLN A 78 37.03 4.98 -0.20
CA GLN A 78 36.22 5.95 0.55
C GLN A 78 36.80 7.37 0.55
N ASN A 79 38.13 7.52 0.51
CA ASN A 79 38.81 8.82 0.49
C ASN A 79 38.59 9.61 -0.80
N PHE A 80 38.14 8.97 -1.89
CA PHE A 80 37.76 9.68 -3.12
C PHE A 80 36.28 10.08 -3.14
N LYS A 81 35.44 9.46 -2.31
CA LYS A 81 33.98 9.68 -2.33
C LYS A 81 33.63 11.04 -1.76
N SER A 82 32.85 11.79 -2.53
CA SER A 82 32.38 13.13 -2.15
C SER A 82 30.96 13.09 -1.59
N SER A 83 30.68 13.92 -0.58
CA SER A 83 29.32 14.19 -0.10
C SER A 83 28.44 14.87 -1.15
N ASN A 84 29.04 15.54 -2.14
CA ASN A 84 28.35 16.24 -3.23
C ASN A 84 27.84 15.29 -4.32
N GLY A 85 28.29 14.03 -4.31
CA GLY A 85 27.75 12.97 -5.15
C GLY A 85 28.75 12.29 -6.08
N ASP A 86 28.20 11.58 -7.06
CA ASP A 86 28.92 10.70 -7.96
C ASP A 86 29.84 11.51 -8.90
N PHE A 87 29.39 12.67 -9.37
CA PHE A 87 30.18 13.54 -10.26
C PHE A 87 31.51 13.96 -9.64
N MET A 88 31.47 14.50 -8.41
CA MET A 88 32.69 14.90 -7.69
C MET A 88 33.54 13.69 -7.29
N THR A 89 32.92 12.55 -6.98
CA THR A 89 33.66 11.31 -6.71
C THR A 89 34.49 10.87 -7.93
N LEU A 90 33.92 10.96 -9.13
CA LEU A 90 34.63 10.63 -10.37
C LEU A 90 35.70 11.68 -10.69
N LEU A 91 35.42 12.97 -10.49
CA LEU A 91 36.39 14.04 -10.71
C LEU A 91 37.60 13.90 -9.78
N ASN A 92 37.41 13.62 -8.49
CA ASN A 92 38.48 13.38 -7.54
C ASN A 92 39.42 12.24 -7.98
N VAL A 93 38.86 11.16 -8.55
CA VAL A 93 39.66 10.07 -9.11
C VAL A 93 40.49 10.54 -10.30
N MET A 94 39.88 11.33 -11.20
CA MET A 94 40.57 11.85 -12.38
C MET A 94 41.71 12.80 -12.00
N ASP A 95 41.44 13.69 -11.06
CA ASP A 95 42.37 14.70 -10.59
C ASP A 95 43.63 14.10 -10.01
N GLU A 96 43.48 13.09 -9.16
CA GLU A 96 44.64 12.40 -8.58
C GLU A 96 45.53 11.76 -9.65
N ILE A 97 44.92 11.21 -10.70
CA ILE A 97 45.65 10.59 -11.82
C ILE A 97 46.34 11.68 -12.66
N LEU A 98 45.65 12.78 -12.95
CA LEU A 98 46.16 13.88 -13.76
C LEU A 98 47.30 14.63 -13.05
N VAL A 99 47.19 14.87 -11.74
CA VAL A 99 48.25 15.48 -10.93
C VAL A 99 49.53 14.67 -11.01
N VAL A 100 49.46 13.35 -10.82
CA VAL A 100 50.65 12.49 -10.94
C VAL A 100 51.19 12.50 -12.37
N LYS A 101 50.30 12.45 -13.37
CA LYS A 101 50.69 12.50 -14.79
C LYS A 101 51.45 13.79 -15.15
N GLN A 102 51.03 14.92 -14.60
CA GLN A 102 51.67 16.22 -14.83
C GLN A 102 52.98 16.38 -14.05
N SER A 103 53.13 15.63 -12.95
CA SER A 103 54.29 15.72 -12.06
C SER A 103 55.46 14.81 -12.46
N VAL A 104 55.29 13.94 -13.47
CA VAL A 104 56.33 12.99 -13.90
C VAL A 104 56.59 13.07 -15.41
N PRO A 105 57.81 12.79 -15.88
CA PRO A 105 58.08 12.64 -17.30
C PRO A 105 57.16 11.59 -17.94
N SER A 106 56.72 11.82 -19.19
CA SER A 106 55.77 10.93 -19.87
C SER A 106 56.24 9.47 -19.98
N LYS A 107 57.56 9.22 -20.00
CA LYS A 107 58.15 7.87 -20.04
C LYS A 107 58.04 7.12 -18.69
N GLU A 108 57.86 7.85 -17.59
CA GLU A 108 57.80 7.30 -16.22
C GLU A 108 56.36 7.15 -15.70
N PHE A 109 55.39 7.78 -16.38
CA PHE A 109 53.99 7.66 -16.01
C PHE A 109 53.48 6.22 -16.16
N SER A 110 53.13 5.59 -15.03
CA SER A 110 52.53 4.25 -14.99
C SER A 110 51.19 4.28 -14.27
N LEU A 111 50.11 4.26 -15.05
CA LEU A 111 48.75 4.14 -14.52
C LEU A 111 48.60 2.89 -13.62
N ASP A 112 49.27 1.80 -13.98
CA ASP A 112 49.24 0.54 -13.23
C ASP A 112 49.87 0.66 -11.84
N ARG A 113 50.91 1.48 -11.67
CA ARG A 113 51.53 1.76 -10.37
C ARG A 113 50.63 2.66 -9.52
N ILE A 114 50.05 3.70 -10.14
CA ILE A 114 49.13 4.64 -9.46
C ILE A 114 47.88 3.91 -8.98
N CYS A 115 47.24 3.12 -9.85
CA CYS A 115 46.03 2.37 -9.48
C CYS A 115 46.29 1.37 -8.36
N ARG A 116 47.46 0.74 -8.32
CA ARG A 116 47.86 -0.13 -7.19
C ARG A 116 48.05 0.68 -5.90
N ALA A 117 48.81 1.77 -5.96
CA ALA A 117 49.10 2.60 -4.79
C ALA A 117 47.85 3.27 -4.19
N LYS A 118 46.88 3.63 -5.04
CA LYS A 118 45.65 4.33 -4.65
C LYS A 118 44.43 3.41 -4.47
N GLY A 119 44.60 2.09 -4.59
CA GLY A 119 43.49 1.13 -4.43
C GLY A 119 42.45 1.13 -5.56
N LEU A 120 42.79 1.63 -6.75
CA LEU A 120 41.91 1.74 -7.92
C LEU A 120 42.10 0.57 -8.92
N ASN A 121 42.75 -0.52 -8.52
CA ASN A 121 43.13 -1.61 -9.42
C ASN A 121 41.91 -2.24 -10.14
N ASN A 122 40.77 -2.33 -9.46
CA ASN A 122 39.53 -2.90 -10.00
C ASN A 122 38.96 -2.09 -11.18
N ILE A 123 39.23 -0.79 -11.23
CA ILE A 123 38.71 0.12 -12.27
C ILE A 123 39.80 0.58 -13.26
N LYS A 124 41.02 0.05 -13.15
CA LYS A 124 42.19 0.42 -13.96
C LYS A 124 41.93 0.36 -15.47
N HIS A 125 41.23 -0.68 -15.93
CA HIS A 125 40.94 -0.88 -17.35
C HIS A 125 40.04 0.24 -17.92
N ILE A 126 39.06 0.72 -17.13
CA ILE A 126 38.22 1.87 -17.44
C ILE A 126 39.06 3.14 -17.46
N LEU A 127 39.85 3.38 -16.40
CA LEU A 127 40.70 4.58 -16.29
C LEU A 127 41.68 4.72 -17.46
N ARG A 128 42.16 3.61 -18.03
CA ARG A 128 43.00 3.63 -19.23
C ARG A 128 42.25 4.15 -20.46
N GLN A 129 40.98 3.79 -20.62
CA GLN A 129 40.14 4.30 -21.71
C GLN A 129 39.78 5.78 -21.48
N VAL A 130 39.44 6.14 -20.25
CA VAL A 130 39.20 7.53 -19.82
C VAL A 130 40.39 8.43 -20.15
N LEU A 131 41.61 8.04 -19.78
CA LEU A 131 42.81 8.83 -20.07
C LEU A 131 43.05 9.01 -21.57
N ARG A 132 42.77 7.99 -22.39
CA ARG A 132 42.84 8.12 -23.86
C ARG A 132 41.82 9.14 -24.36
N ARG A 133 40.58 9.08 -23.86
CA ARG A 133 39.53 10.04 -24.22
C ARG A 133 39.89 11.45 -23.79
N TYR A 134 40.37 11.64 -22.55
CA TYR A 134 40.85 12.92 -22.03
C TYR A 134 41.93 13.53 -22.93
N ASN A 135 42.99 12.77 -23.24
CA ASN A 135 44.07 13.25 -24.10
C ASN A 135 43.58 13.65 -25.50
N SER A 136 42.58 12.94 -26.03
CA SER A 136 41.98 13.28 -27.33
C SER A 136 41.22 14.61 -27.28
N LEU A 137 40.45 14.82 -26.20
CA LEU A 137 39.69 16.07 -25.99
C LEU A 137 40.62 17.25 -25.73
N GLU A 138 41.64 17.06 -24.88
CA GLU A 138 42.67 18.05 -24.57
C GLU A 138 43.39 18.51 -25.84
N LYS A 139 43.89 17.58 -26.66
CA LYS A 139 44.52 17.91 -27.96
C LYS A 139 43.60 18.68 -28.89
N SER A 140 42.33 18.29 -28.98
CA SER A 140 41.37 18.99 -29.83
C SER A 140 41.09 20.42 -29.35
N LEU A 141 41.06 20.64 -28.04
CA LEU A 141 40.81 21.96 -27.46
C LEU A 141 42.05 22.85 -27.47
N ASP A 142 43.26 22.28 -27.38
CA ASP A 142 44.51 23.03 -27.55
C ASP A 142 44.65 23.64 -28.94
N LEU A 143 44.06 23.00 -29.97
CA LEU A 143 43.98 23.52 -31.33
C LEU A 143 42.91 24.62 -31.49
N SER A 144 42.01 24.79 -30.52
CA SER A 144 40.95 25.79 -30.58
C SER A 144 41.42 27.16 -30.13
N ILE A 145 41.41 28.14 -31.04
CA ILE A 145 41.73 29.54 -30.73
C ILE A 145 40.77 30.10 -29.66
N ASP A 146 39.50 29.75 -29.76
CA ASP A 146 38.44 30.28 -28.89
C ASP A 146 38.47 29.69 -27.47
N TYR A 147 38.96 28.45 -27.32
CA TYR A 147 38.77 27.68 -26.08
C TYR A 147 40.05 27.19 -25.39
N ARG A 148 41.23 27.21 -26.03
CA ARG A 148 42.48 26.66 -25.47
C ARG A 148 42.82 27.16 -24.05
N GLY A 149 42.62 28.45 -23.77
CA GLY A 149 42.89 29.03 -22.46
C GLY A 149 41.85 28.61 -21.42
N LYS A 150 40.58 28.69 -21.82
CA LYS A 150 39.42 28.36 -20.97
C LYS A 150 39.36 26.88 -20.60
N ALA A 151 39.83 26.00 -21.49
CA ALA A 151 39.91 24.56 -21.27
C ALA A 151 40.90 24.16 -20.15
N LYS A 152 41.81 25.06 -19.78
CA LYS A 152 42.83 24.82 -18.73
C LYS A 152 42.42 25.38 -17.37
N ILE A 153 41.33 26.14 -17.30
CA ILE A 153 40.85 26.74 -16.05
C ILE A 153 40.17 25.66 -15.21
N LYS A 154 40.62 25.52 -13.97
CA LYS A 154 40.11 24.56 -12.99
C LYS A 154 39.56 25.31 -11.78
N SER A 155 38.36 24.97 -11.33
CA SER A 155 37.74 25.56 -10.14
C SER A 155 37.80 24.62 -8.92
N ASN A 156 37.66 23.31 -9.12
CA ASN A 156 37.33 22.34 -8.06
C ASN A 156 36.07 22.69 -7.24
N ASP A 157 35.25 23.63 -7.73
CA ASP A 157 34.06 24.10 -7.05
C ASP A 157 32.82 23.40 -7.60
N TRP A 158 32.17 22.62 -6.75
CA TRP A 158 30.98 21.87 -7.12
C TRP A 158 29.83 22.78 -7.58
N GLU A 159 29.67 23.98 -7.04
CA GLU A 159 28.60 24.88 -7.48
C GLU A 159 28.77 25.26 -8.96
N LEU A 160 29.98 25.64 -9.36
CA LEU A 160 30.30 26.02 -10.74
C LEU A 160 30.15 24.82 -11.69
N ILE A 161 30.57 23.64 -11.24
CA ILE A 161 30.43 22.39 -12.00
C ILE A 161 28.95 22.01 -12.14
N ALA A 162 28.17 22.09 -11.06
CA ALA A 162 26.75 21.78 -11.05
C ALA A 162 25.94 22.74 -11.94
N LYS A 163 26.22 24.05 -11.88
CA LYS A 163 25.62 25.06 -12.78
C LYS A 163 25.95 24.79 -14.25
N SER A 164 27.18 24.36 -14.54
CA SER A 164 27.55 23.90 -15.89
C SER A 164 26.77 22.65 -16.30
N LEU A 165 26.66 21.65 -15.43
CA LEU A 165 25.88 20.43 -15.70
C LEU A 165 24.39 20.73 -15.92
N LEU A 166 23.81 21.66 -15.15
CA LEU A 166 22.44 22.12 -15.32
C LEU A 166 22.19 22.72 -16.71
N SER A 167 23.19 23.32 -17.35
CA SER A 167 23.05 23.88 -18.70
C SER A 167 22.75 22.83 -19.78
N GLY A 168 23.17 21.57 -19.57
CA GLY A 168 22.86 20.44 -20.45
C GLY A 168 21.78 19.50 -19.93
N TYR A 169 21.66 19.36 -18.62
CA TYR A 169 20.77 18.40 -17.93
C TYR A 169 19.63 19.07 -17.16
N TYR A 170 19.20 20.27 -17.54
CA TYR A 170 18.16 21.05 -16.85
C TYR A 170 16.81 20.32 -16.65
N ASP A 171 16.51 19.31 -17.49
CA ASP A 171 15.31 18.47 -17.36
C ASP A 171 15.48 17.27 -16.42
N ASN A 172 16.71 16.94 -16.00
CA ASN A 172 17.01 15.79 -15.15
C ASN A 172 17.18 16.18 -13.67
N ILE A 173 16.35 17.11 -13.22
CA ILE A 173 16.32 17.55 -11.81
C ILE A 173 15.23 16.78 -11.09
N PHE A 174 15.61 16.24 -9.94
CA PHE A 174 14.76 15.42 -9.12
C PHE A 174 14.70 15.97 -7.71
N VAL A 175 13.48 16.13 -7.21
CA VAL A 175 13.20 16.56 -5.85
C VAL A 175 12.87 15.34 -5.00
N SER A 176 13.42 15.28 -3.80
CA SER A 176 13.05 14.30 -2.80
C SER A 176 11.56 14.43 -2.51
N ALA A 177 10.84 13.33 -2.66
CA ALA A 177 9.44 13.25 -2.28
C ALA A 177 9.26 13.52 -0.78
N LYS A 178 10.32 13.50 0.05
CA LYS A 178 10.24 13.97 1.43
C LYS A 178 9.86 15.45 1.51
N GLU A 179 10.41 16.29 0.63
CA GLU A 179 10.21 17.75 0.65
C GLU A 179 8.79 18.17 0.26
N LEU A 180 8.09 17.33 -0.51
CA LEU A 180 6.77 17.63 -1.06
C LEU A 180 5.65 16.68 -0.58
N TYR A 181 6.00 15.43 -0.20
CA TYR A 181 5.07 14.32 0.07
C TYR A 181 5.48 13.37 1.24
N GLU A 182 6.55 13.64 2.02
CA GLU A 182 7.10 12.87 3.19
C GLU A 182 7.51 11.44 2.85
N GLN A 183 7.49 11.06 1.57
CA GLN A 183 7.98 9.77 1.15
C GLN A 183 9.51 9.80 1.17
N THR A 184 10.10 9.15 2.16
CA THR A 184 11.55 9.08 2.30
C THR A 184 12.15 8.20 1.21
N HIS A 185 13.25 8.67 0.59
CA HIS A 185 14.07 7.97 -0.44
C HIS A 185 13.47 7.85 -1.84
N LEU A 186 12.28 8.41 -2.07
CA LEU A 186 11.74 8.59 -3.41
C LEU A 186 12.01 9.98 -3.93
N TYR A 187 12.11 10.09 -5.25
CA TYR A 187 12.38 11.29 -5.99
C TYR A 187 11.32 11.50 -7.06
N ILE A 188 11.01 12.75 -7.38
CA ILE A 188 10.05 13.10 -8.44
C ILE A 188 10.75 14.08 -9.38
N GLN A 189 10.55 13.89 -10.68
CA GLN A 189 11.11 14.81 -11.67
C GLN A 189 10.47 16.19 -11.52
N TYR A 190 11.28 17.22 -11.30
CA TYR A 190 10.77 18.53 -10.89
C TYR A 190 10.06 19.28 -12.03
N ASN A 191 10.55 19.13 -13.28
CA ASN A 191 9.99 19.78 -14.47
C ASN A 191 8.81 19.00 -15.13
N GLY A 192 8.43 17.84 -14.58
CA GLY A 192 7.41 16.94 -15.12
C GLY A 192 6.01 17.17 -14.52
N SER A 193 4.98 16.58 -15.12
CA SER A 193 3.66 16.48 -14.49
C SER A 193 3.79 15.69 -13.18
N THR A 194 3.24 16.25 -12.10
CA THR A 194 3.36 15.82 -10.70
C THR A 194 2.83 14.44 -10.36
N GLU A 195 2.18 13.77 -11.30
CA GLU A 195 1.47 12.53 -11.08
C GLU A 195 2.18 11.47 -11.95
N ASP A 196 2.81 10.49 -11.29
CA ASP A 196 3.27 9.18 -11.80
C ASP A 196 4.75 8.94 -12.20
N ASN A 197 5.68 9.89 -11.99
CA ASN A 197 7.12 9.67 -12.28
C ASN A 197 7.98 9.64 -11.00
N PHE A 198 7.78 8.62 -10.16
CA PHE A 198 8.68 8.37 -9.03
C PHE A 198 10.04 7.83 -9.52
N ALA A 199 11.07 8.08 -8.73
CA ALA A 199 12.43 7.63 -8.99
C ALA A 199 13.16 7.30 -7.69
N GLU A 200 14.20 6.48 -7.79
CA GLU A 200 15.08 6.11 -6.68
C GLU A 200 16.53 6.34 -7.08
N LEU A 201 17.38 6.65 -6.11
CA LEU A 201 18.82 6.67 -6.35
C LEU A 201 19.31 5.25 -6.60
N ASP A 202 20.22 5.09 -7.55
CA ASP A 202 20.91 3.81 -7.67
C ASP A 202 21.62 3.46 -6.35
N SER A 203 21.35 2.27 -5.83
CA SER A 203 22.05 1.62 -4.72
C SER A 203 23.58 1.69 -4.76
N GLN A 204 24.19 1.88 -5.94
CA GLN A 204 25.64 2.01 -6.10
C GLN A 204 26.13 3.47 -5.93
N SER A 205 25.24 4.45 -5.99
CA SER A 205 25.57 5.87 -5.82
C SER A 205 26.15 6.15 -4.43
N VAL A 206 27.05 7.13 -4.33
CA VAL A 206 27.56 7.60 -3.04
C VAL A 206 26.50 8.37 -2.24
N LEU A 207 25.45 8.84 -2.91
CA LEU A 207 24.30 9.52 -2.31
C LEU A 207 23.21 8.55 -1.83
N ALA A 208 23.29 7.26 -2.18
CA ALA A 208 22.37 6.27 -1.65
C ALA A 208 22.51 6.20 -0.12
N ARG A 209 21.40 6.37 0.60
CA ARG A 209 21.35 6.36 2.06
C ARG A 209 20.52 5.19 2.57
N SER A 210 20.78 4.77 3.80
CA SER A 210 19.87 3.86 4.52
C SER A 210 18.51 4.52 4.69
N THR A 211 17.45 3.71 4.77
CA THR A 211 16.05 4.16 4.94
C THR A 211 15.84 5.13 6.11
N TYR A 212 16.67 5.07 7.15
CA TYR A 212 16.56 5.92 8.34
C TYR A 212 17.25 7.30 8.24
N LYS A 213 18.04 7.56 7.18
CA LYS A 213 18.74 8.83 6.98
C LYS A 213 17.97 9.73 6.01
N ILE A 214 18.05 11.04 6.19
CA ILE A 214 17.36 11.99 5.31
C ILE A 214 18.06 11.97 3.93
N PRO A 215 17.32 11.72 2.82
CA PRO A 215 17.89 11.80 1.47
C PRO A 215 18.15 13.26 1.08
N PRO A 216 19.10 13.54 0.16
CA PRO A 216 19.31 14.88 -0.38
C PRO A 216 18.01 15.48 -0.96
N ALA A 217 17.72 16.74 -0.64
CA ALA A 217 16.48 17.42 -1.04
C ALA A 217 16.33 17.53 -2.55
N LEU A 218 17.41 17.88 -3.26
CA LEU A 218 17.45 18.01 -4.70
C LEU A 218 18.69 17.31 -5.26
N VAL A 219 18.50 16.59 -6.36
CA VAL A 219 19.58 15.95 -7.10
C VAL A 219 19.47 16.20 -8.59
N LEU A 220 20.62 16.35 -9.24
CA LEU A 220 20.78 16.31 -10.68
C LEU A 220 21.23 14.91 -11.07
N SER A 221 20.58 14.30 -12.07
CA SER A 221 20.97 12.99 -12.60
C SER A 221 21.47 13.10 -14.04
N ARG A 222 22.57 12.42 -14.37
CA ARG A 222 22.97 12.26 -15.79
C ARG A 222 22.00 11.35 -16.51
N ASP A 223 21.76 10.18 -15.91
CA ASP A 223 21.04 9.07 -16.53
C ASP A 223 19.80 8.73 -15.73
N ILE A 224 18.73 8.41 -16.45
CA ILE A 224 17.46 7.94 -15.91
C ILE A 224 17.23 6.57 -16.54
N ARG A 225 17.35 5.52 -15.74
CA ARG A 225 17.18 4.14 -16.20
C ARG A 225 15.87 3.58 -15.68
N TYR A 226 15.00 3.20 -16.60
CA TYR A 226 13.85 2.37 -16.25
C TYR A 226 14.33 0.93 -16.24
N SER A 227 14.47 0.34 -15.04
CA SER A 227 14.82 -1.08 -14.96
C SER A 227 13.59 -1.86 -15.37
N THR A 228 13.55 -2.24 -16.65
CA THR A 228 12.49 -3.04 -17.31
C THR A 228 11.09 -2.41 -17.28
N SER A 229 10.21 -2.87 -18.16
CA SER A 229 8.90 -2.27 -18.47
C SER A 229 7.89 -2.16 -17.32
N ILE A 230 8.23 -2.58 -16.09
CA ILE A 230 7.30 -2.67 -14.94
C ILE A 230 7.81 -1.97 -13.67
N ARG A 231 9.08 -1.52 -13.58
CA ARG A 231 9.39 -0.54 -12.52
C ARG A 231 8.65 0.75 -12.86
N SER A 232 7.60 1.05 -12.09
CA SER A 232 6.96 2.38 -12.11
C SER A 232 7.95 3.47 -11.71
N LYS A 233 9.10 3.09 -11.12
CA LYS A 233 10.13 3.99 -10.63
C LYS A 233 11.37 4.00 -11.51
N ALA A 234 11.81 5.19 -11.90
CA ALA A 234 13.08 5.36 -12.58
C ALA A 234 14.27 5.22 -11.61
N ILE A 235 15.41 4.72 -12.09
CA ILE A 235 16.67 4.69 -11.33
C ILE A 235 17.53 5.86 -11.78
N LEU A 236 17.88 6.73 -10.84
CA LEU A 236 18.76 7.86 -11.04
C LEU A 236 20.21 7.41 -10.92
N SER A 237 21.02 7.71 -11.94
CA SER A 237 22.39 7.22 -12.06
C SER A 237 23.34 8.37 -12.40
N PHE A 238 24.51 8.36 -11.76
CA PHE A 238 25.44 9.49 -11.74
C PHE A 238 24.73 10.75 -11.26
N VAL A 239 24.55 10.81 -9.93
CA VAL A 239 23.79 11.87 -9.28
C VAL A 239 24.70 12.83 -8.51
N GLY A 240 24.33 14.10 -8.47
CA GLY A 240 24.97 15.13 -7.63
C GLY A 240 23.93 15.95 -6.89
N THR A 241 24.24 16.39 -5.68
CA THR A 241 23.37 17.29 -4.92
C THR A 241 23.36 18.67 -5.55
N ILE A 242 22.20 19.32 -5.61
CA ILE A 242 22.12 20.70 -6.10
C ILE A 242 21.31 21.55 -5.13
N GLU A 243 21.60 22.84 -5.10
CA GLU A 243 20.82 23.81 -4.32
C GLU A 243 19.77 24.49 -5.21
N PRO A 244 18.61 24.89 -4.65
CA PRO A 244 17.57 25.59 -5.41
C PRO A 244 18.11 26.81 -6.16
N GLU A 245 18.98 27.61 -5.53
CA GLU A 245 19.53 28.86 -6.08
C GLU A 245 20.29 28.66 -7.39
N TRP A 246 20.76 27.44 -7.69
CA TRP A 246 21.52 27.12 -8.89
C TRP A 246 20.62 26.87 -10.11
N ILE A 247 19.32 26.69 -9.90
CA ILE A 247 18.38 26.25 -10.93
C ILE A 247 17.66 27.46 -11.55
N GLU A 248 18.21 27.98 -12.64
CA GLU A 248 17.76 29.25 -13.21
C GLU A 248 16.69 29.15 -14.31
N HIS A 249 16.44 27.97 -14.87
CA HIS A 249 15.49 27.86 -15.97
C HIS A 249 14.04 28.10 -15.49
N PRO A 250 13.21 28.76 -16.30
CA PRO A 250 11.85 29.08 -15.89
C PRO A 250 10.94 27.84 -15.96
N ILE A 251 10.09 27.67 -14.96
CA ILE A 251 9.03 26.66 -14.94
C ILE A 251 7.71 27.25 -14.44
N LYS A 252 6.62 26.56 -14.76
CA LYS A 252 5.30 26.79 -14.19
C LYS A 252 4.86 25.55 -13.42
N ARG A 253 4.48 25.74 -12.16
CA ARG A 253 3.88 24.71 -11.29
C ARG A 253 2.47 25.14 -10.90
N GLN A 254 1.60 24.16 -10.68
CA GLN A 254 0.24 24.38 -10.20
C GLN A 254 -0.01 23.48 -8.99
N LEU A 255 -0.37 24.09 -7.87
CA LEU A 255 -0.76 23.41 -6.65
C LEU A 255 -2.27 23.43 -6.53
N LYS A 256 -2.91 22.26 -6.53
CA LYS A 256 -4.35 22.17 -6.23
C LYS A 256 -4.61 22.44 -4.75
N ILE A 257 -5.57 23.31 -4.48
CA ILE A 257 -6.03 23.67 -3.14
C ILE A 257 -7.56 23.60 -3.05
N ASN A 258 -8.08 23.43 -1.84
CA ASN A 258 -9.51 23.57 -1.55
C ASN A 258 -9.85 24.94 -0.91
N SER A 259 -11.14 25.21 -0.71
CA SER A 259 -11.60 26.50 -0.16
C SER A 259 -11.10 26.82 1.25
N LYS A 260 -10.85 25.81 2.09
CA LYS A 260 -10.25 26.01 3.42
C LYS A 260 -8.77 26.35 3.32
N GLU A 261 -8.03 25.67 2.44
CA GLU A 261 -6.62 25.98 2.15
C GLU A 261 -6.47 27.37 1.52
N GLU A 262 -7.38 27.77 0.62
CA GLU A 262 -7.45 29.14 0.09
C GLU A 262 -7.68 30.16 1.21
N THR A 263 -8.65 29.91 2.08
CA THR A 263 -8.93 30.79 3.22
C THR A 263 -7.72 30.87 4.15
N ARG A 264 -7.03 29.75 4.39
CA ARG A 264 -5.81 29.68 5.20
C ARG A 264 -4.69 30.51 4.59
N LEU A 265 -4.45 30.38 3.28
CA LEU A 265 -3.45 31.13 2.55
C LEU A 265 -3.73 32.65 2.58
N ASN A 266 -5.00 33.05 2.54
CA ASN A 266 -5.43 34.44 2.70
C ASN A 266 -5.34 34.93 4.16
N SER A 267 -5.63 34.06 5.13
CA SER A 267 -5.55 34.35 6.56
C SER A 267 -4.09 34.52 7.00
N ASN A 268 -3.85 35.35 8.02
CA ASN A 268 -2.50 35.61 8.56
C ASN A 268 -1.46 36.08 7.52
N ASN A 269 -1.93 36.61 6.38
CA ASN A 269 -1.07 37.06 5.29
C ASN A 269 -0.09 35.98 4.81
N ILE A 270 -0.40 34.67 4.92
CA ILE A 270 0.56 33.61 4.54
C ILE A 270 0.97 33.75 3.07
N PHE A 271 0.00 33.90 2.18
CA PHE A 271 0.28 34.09 0.75
C PHE A 271 1.01 35.42 0.49
N THR A 272 0.60 36.50 1.13
CA THR A 272 1.25 37.82 1.01
C THR A 272 2.69 37.80 1.55
N ASN A 273 2.96 37.07 2.63
CA ASN A 273 4.28 36.89 3.23
C ASN A 273 5.16 36.00 2.35
N ALA A 274 4.59 34.96 1.73
CA ALA A 274 5.29 34.20 0.70
C ALA A 274 5.61 35.10 -0.50
N LEU A 275 4.65 35.90 -0.96
CA LEU A 275 4.83 36.84 -2.06
C LEU A 275 5.91 37.89 -1.75
N SER A 276 5.98 38.41 -0.53
CA SER A 276 7.01 39.36 -0.11
C SER A 276 8.38 38.68 0.05
N LYS A 277 8.43 37.49 0.65
CA LYS A 277 9.67 36.70 0.83
C LYS A 277 10.31 36.30 -0.50
N PHE A 278 9.50 35.95 -1.48
CA PHE A 278 9.96 35.56 -2.82
C PHE A 278 9.79 36.68 -3.86
N SER A 279 9.47 37.90 -3.42
CA SER A 279 9.21 39.05 -4.28
C SER A 279 10.39 39.31 -5.22
N ASN A 280 10.07 39.77 -6.43
CA ASN A 280 11.01 40.01 -7.54
C ASN A 280 11.59 38.76 -8.23
N ARG A 281 11.32 37.53 -7.74
CA ARG A 281 11.89 36.30 -8.30
C ARG A 281 10.87 35.31 -8.88
N ILE A 282 9.59 35.48 -8.53
CA ILE A 282 8.50 34.59 -8.95
C ILE A 282 7.20 35.37 -9.11
N THR A 283 6.37 34.97 -10.07
CA THR A 283 4.97 35.34 -10.20
C THR A 283 4.13 34.26 -9.54
N MET A 284 3.37 34.64 -8.51
CA MET A 284 2.45 33.75 -7.80
C MET A 284 1.02 34.26 -8.04
N LEU A 285 0.13 33.36 -8.43
CA LEU A 285 -1.28 33.66 -8.62
C LEU A 285 -2.10 32.66 -7.80
N LEU A 286 -2.91 33.19 -6.87
CA LEU A 286 -3.87 32.42 -6.09
C LEU A 286 -5.24 32.50 -6.76
N THR A 287 -5.85 31.35 -7.03
CA THR A 287 -7.26 31.22 -7.41
C THR A 287 -8.00 30.39 -6.35
N LYS A 288 -9.31 30.22 -6.52
CA LYS A 288 -10.13 29.40 -5.61
C LYS A 288 -9.72 27.92 -5.54
N THR A 289 -9.09 27.42 -6.60
CA THR A 289 -8.78 25.99 -6.75
C THR A 289 -7.29 25.71 -6.88
N ASP A 290 -6.48 26.73 -7.20
CA ASP A 290 -5.08 26.52 -7.54
C ASP A 290 -4.17 27.67 -7.09
N VAL A 291 -2.93 27.32 -6.73
CA VAL A 291 -1.81 28.28 -6.67
C VAL A 291 -0.90 28.03 -7.87
N SER A 292 -0.84 29.00 -8.78
CA SER A 292 0.08 28.97 -9.91
C SER A 292 1.39 29.69 -9.55
N LEU A 293 2.51 28.99 -9.74
CA LEU A 293 3.85 29.46 -9.45
C LEU A 293 4.66 29.52 -10.74
N LEU A 294 5.14 30.70 -11.15
CA LEU A 294 5.90 30.91 -12.37
C LEU A 294 7.18 31.69 -12.08
N GLY A 295 8.34 31.09 -12.33
CA GLY A 295 9.62 31.74 -12.08
C GLY A 295 10.78 30.79 -12.35
N ARG A 296 11.98 31.15 -11.87
CA ARG A 296 13.14 30.25 -11.90
C ARG A 296 12.84 29.00 -11.07
N ALA A 297 13.14 27.81 -11.59
CA ALA A 297 12.78 26.54 -10.99
C ALA A 297 13.22 26.41 -9.52
N GLY A 298 14.40 26.89 -9.17
CA GLY A 298 14.87 26.97 -7.80
C GLY A 298 13.93 27.72 -6.87
N THR A 299 13.63 28.96 -7.24
CA THR A 299 12.70 29.82 -6.49
C THR A 299 11.30 29.22 -6.44
N VAL A 300 10.83 28.63 -7.54
CA VAL A 300 9.52 27.96 -7.60
C VAL A 300 9.49 26.82 -6.58
N PHE A 301 10.55 26.00 -6.50
CA PHE A 301 10.63 24.89 -5.55
C PHE A 301 10.60 25.39 -4.11
N SER A 302 11.46 26.35 -3.79
CA SER A 302 11.52 26.91 -2.43
C SER A 302 10.19 27.56 -2.03
N SER A 303 9.50 28.23 -2.96
CA SER A 303 8.18 28.81 -2.72
C SER A 303 7.08 27.77 -2.56
N GLU A 304 7.11 26.70 -3.36
CA GLU A 304 6.17 25.59 -3.31
C GLU A 304 6.28 24.82 -2.00
N SER A 305 7.49 24.40 -1.64
CA SER A 305 7.77 23.72 -0.37
C SER A 305 7.37 24.60 0.82
N HIS A 306 7.69 25.89 0.78
CA HIS A 306 7.27 26.84 1.81
C HIS A 306 5.74 26.91 1.94
N LEU A 307 5.00 27.08 0.83
CA LEU A 307 3.54 27.13 0.85
C LEU A 307 2.94 25.83 1.38
N LEU A 308 3.42 24.67 0.91
CA LEU A 308 2.95 23.35 1.35
C LEU A 308 3.11 23.19 2.86
N GLN A 309 4.26 23.59 3.42
CA GLN A 309 4.52 23.56 4.86
C GLN A 309 3.62 24.53 5.64
N GLN A 310 3.37 25.73 5.12
CA GLN A 310 2.50 26.71 5.79
C GLN A 310 1.01 26.33 5.75
N MET A 311 0.60 25.45 4.81
CA MET A 311 -0.75 24.90 4.72
C MET A 311 -0.98 23.68 5.63
N VAL A 312 0.08 23.15 6.27
CA VAL A 312 -0.09 22.08 7.26
C VAL A 312 -0.69 22.67 8.52
N GLU A 313 -1.82 22.11 8.95
CA GLU A 313 -2.52 22.47 10.18
C GLU A 313 -2.80 21.22 11.00
N GLN A 314 -3.03 21.42 12.29
CA GLN A 314 -3.52 20.40 13.19
C GLN A 314 -5.05 20.42 13.18
N PHE A 315 -5.65 19.33 12.71
CA PHE A 315 -7.09 19.10 12.76
C PHE A 315 -7.43 18.07 13.82
N GLN A 316 -8.62 18.18 14.41
CA GLN A 316 -9.09 17.25 15.44
C GLN A 316 -10.55 16.86 15.16
N PHE A 317 -10.88 15.60 15.42
CA PHE A 317 -12.26 15.13 15.45
C PHE A 317 -12.39 13.94 16.40
N ASN A 318 -13.59 13.74 16.94
CA ASN A 318 -13.87 12.64 17.85
C ASN A 318 -14.49 11.44 17.11
N LEU A 319 -14.13 10.24 17.57
CA LEU A 319 -14.86 9.02 17.24
C LEU A 319 -16.10 8.96 18.15
N GLU A 320 -17.21 9.46 17.64
CA GLU A 320 -18.45 9.62 18.40
C GLU A 320 -19.62 8.86 17.77
N ASN A 321 -20.57 8.45 18.61
CA ASN A 321 -21.80 7.82 18.17
C ASN A 321 -22.84 8.89 17.78
N LYS A 322 -23.14 8.99 16.49
CA LYS A 322 -24.13 9.93 15.94
C LYS A 322 -25.49 9.29 15.68
N ASN A 323 -25.67 8.02 16.01
CA ASN A 323 -26.93 7.32 15.78
C ASN A 323 -27.99 7.78 16.79
N THR A 324 -29.25 7.66 16.40
CA THR A 324 -30.37 7.96 17.30
C THR A 324 -30.33 7.02 18.51
N PRO A 325 -30.44 7.55 19.75
CA PRO A 325 -30.52 6.73 20.95
C PRO A 325 -31.61 5.64 20.84
N ASN A 326 -31.41 4.52 21.54
CA ASN A 326 -32.32 3.36 21.55
C ASN A 326 -32.48 2.61 20.23
N THR A 327 -31.62 2.85 19.24
CA THR A 327 -31.51 2.00 18.04
C THR A 327 -30.45 0.92 18.22
N ALA A 328 -30.60 -0.22 17.53
CA ALA A 328 -29.59 -1.29 17.54
C ALA A 328 -28.21 -0.77 17.10
N GLN A 329 -28.16 0.13 16.11
CA GLN A 329 -26.93 0.75 15.63
C GLN A 329 -26.28 1.64 16.69
N HIS A 330 -27.06 2.40 17.45
CA HIS A 330 -26.54 3.19 18.57
C HIS A 330 -25.95 2.28 19.65
N THR A 331 -26.67 1.25 20.09
CA THR A 331 -26.19 0.31 21.11
C THR A 331 -24.92 -0.41 20.67
N ASN A 332 -24.87 -0.88 19.42
CA ASN A 332 -23.70 -1.53 18.84
C ASN A 332 -22.51 -0.59 18.75
N LEU A 333 -22.69 0.62 18.18
CA LEU A 333 -21.60 1.56 18.02
C LEU A 333 -21.02 2.00 19.37
N SER A 334 -21.85 2.32 20.36
CA SER A 334 -21.38 2.70 21.70
C SER A 334 -20.53 1.61 22.35
N ARG A 335 -21.02 0.37 22.35
CA ARG A 335 -20.31 -0.79 22.92
C ARG A 335 -19.00 -1.09 22.18
N ASN A 336 -19.05 -1.04 20.85
CA ASN A 336 -17.89 -1.34 20.01
C ASN A 336 -16.83 -0.23 20.12
N LEU A 337 -17.22 1.04 20.22
CA LEU A 337 -16.31 2.15 20.46
C LEU A 337 -15.55 2.00 21.78
N GLU A 338 -16.23 1.64 22.88
CA GLU A 338 -15.56 1.37 24.18
C GLU A 338 -14.44 0.33 24.03
N SER A 339 -14.65 -0.67 23.18
CA SER A 339 -13.68 -1.73 22.93
C SER A 339 -12.55 -1.27 21.99
N VAL A 340 -12.85 -0.50 20.95
CA VAL A 340 -11.84 0.12 20.06
C VAL A 340 -10.92 1.06 20.84
N MET A 341 -11.46 1.77 21.83
CA MET A 341 -10.70 2.68 22.69
C MET A 341 -9.58 1.99 23.48
N LYS A 342 -9.70 0.68 23.71
CA LYS A 342 -8.69 -0.15 24.38
C LYS A 342 -7.64 -0.69 23.40
N MET A 343 -7.80 -0.44 22.10
CA MET A 343 -6.94 -0.97 21.03
C MET A 343 -6.49 0.10 20.00
N PRO A 344 -5.99 1.29 20.43
CA PRO A 344 -5.61 2.37 19.50
C PRO A 344 -4.52 1.98 18.49
N GLN A 345 -3.73 0.94 18.80
CA GLN A 345 -2.70 0.38 17.92
C GLN A 345 -3.25 -0.25 16.64
N ILE A 346 -4.55 -0.59 16.57
CA ILE A 346 -5.14 -1.18 15.36
C ILE A 346 -5.08 -0.23 14.16
N PHE A 347 -5.00 1.07 14.42
CA PHE A 347 -4.86 2.10 13.39
C PHE A 347 -3.41 2.31 12.94
N ASN A 348 -2.41 1.66 13.54
CA ASN A 348 -0.99 1.86 13.20
C ASN A 348 -0.68 1.63 11.71
N PRO A 349 -1.19 0.58 11.04
CA PRO A 349 -1.00 0.39 9.60
C PRO A 349 -1.48 1.60 8.77
N MET A 350 -2.66 2.11 9.09
CA MET A 350 -3.22 3.31 8.47
C MET A 350 -2.35 4.55 8.75
N LYS A 351 -1.90 4.74 10.02
CA LYS A 351 -1.00 5.84 10.41
C LYS A 351 0.31 5.80 9.63
N TRP A 352 0.96 4.63 9.54
CA TRP A 352 2.20 4.45 8.79
C TRP A 352 2.01 4.76 7.31
N ARG A 353 0.88 4.30 6.72
CA ARG A 353 0.56 4.58 5.32
C ARG A 353 0.37 6.07 5.06
N TRP A 354 -0.42 6.77 5.86
CA TRP A 354 -0.68 8.20 5.70
C TRP A 354 0.59 9.05 5.89
N LYS A 355 1.42 8.69 6.87
CA LYS A 355 2.73 9.30 7.09
C LYS A 355 3.65 9.08 5.90
N ASN A 356 3.79 7.84 5.43
CA ASN A 356 4.74 7.48 4.37
C ASN A 356 4.31 7.94 2.98
N LYS A 357 3.00 8.18 2.71
CA LYS A 357 2.51 8.51 1.37
C LYS A 357 2.11 9.98 1.17
N LYS A 358 1.69 10.68 2.22
CA LYS A 358 0.92 11.94 2.10
C LYS A 358 1.31 13.05 3.08
N GLN A 359 2.40 12.90 3.84
CA GLN A 359 2.79 13.85 4.91
C GLN A 359 1.77 14.02 6.03
N VAL A 360 0.98 12.98 6.30
CA VAL A 360 -0.08 13.11 7.30
C VAL A 360 0.28 12.32 8.54
N ILE A 361 0.50 13.03 9.64
CA ILE A 361 0.71 12.42 10.94
C ILE A 361 -0.67 12.31 11.62
N ILE A 362 -1.07 11.07 11.89
CA ILE A 362 -2.32 10.76 12.57
C ILE A 362 -2.00 10.25 13.98
N THR A 363 -2.56 10.92 14.97
CA THR A 363 -2.53 10.50 16.38
C THR A 363 -3.94 10.11 16.81
N VAL A 364 -4.06 8.99 17.53
CA VAL A 364 -5.35 8.51 18.06
C VAL A 364 -5.18 8.40 19.56
N ASN A 365 -5.85 9.30 20.29
CA ASN A 365 -5.79 9.43 21.74
C ASN A 365 -7.13 9.03 22.32
N CYS A 366 -7.21 7.87 22.97
CA CYS A 366 -8.42 7.42 23.62
C CYS A 366 -8.30 7.55 25.15
N ASN A 367 -9.23 8.27 25.77
CA ASN A 367 -9.34 8.41 27.22
C ASN A 367 -10.55 7.58 27.72
N ILE A 368 -10.25 6.47 28.39
CA ILE A 368 -11.26 5.53 28.88
C ILE A 368 -12.16 6.16 29.95
N ALA A 369 -11.63 7.05 30.79
CA ALA A 369 -12.39 7.68 31.88
C ALA A 369 -13.45 8.66 31.36
N THR A 370 -13.16 9.37 30.27
CA THR A 370 -14.10 10.32 29.66
C THR A 370 -14.90 9.75 28.50
N ASN A 371 -14.63 8.49 28.10
CA ASN A 371 -15.20 7.84 26.92
C ASN A 371 -15.03 8.66 25.62
N ILE A 372 -13.94 9.42 25.53
CA ILE A 372 -13.59 10.23 24.36
C ILE A 372 -12.41 9.56 23.65
N CYS A 373 -12.55 9.32 22.35
CA CYS A 373 -11.39 9.04 21.50
C CYS A 373 -11.23 10.13 20.44
N GLU A 374 -10.18 10.92 20.61
CA GLU A 374 -9.84 12.03 19.74
C GLU A 374 -8.81 11.57 18.69
N VAL A 375 -9.08 11.91 17.44
CA VAL A 375 -8.15 11.75 16.34
C VAL A 375 -7.60 13.12 15.97
N THR A 376 -6.28 13.25 16.10
CA THR A 376 -5.54 14.43 15.65
C THR A 376 -4.87 14.12 14.32
N VAL A 377 -5.02 15.01 13.34
CA VAL A 377 -4.44 14.89 12.01
C VAL A 377 -3.62 16.14 11.72
N ASN A 378 -2.31 15.98 11.61
CA ASN A 378 -1.41 17.04 11.16
C ASN A 378 -1.17 16.84 9.66
N GLY A 379 -1.69 17.76 8.85
CA GLY A 379 -1.59 17.69 7.39
C GLY A 379 -2.31 18.85 6.73
N ARG A 380 -2.40 18.85 5.39
CA ARG A 380 -3.24 19.82 4.67
C ARG A 380 -4.72 19.49 4.82
N ASN A 381 -5.61 20.47 4.67
CA ASN A 381 -7.05 20.24 4.83
C ASN A 381 -7.60 19.20 3.83
N SER A 382 -7.11 19.21 2.60
CA SER A 382 -7.46 18.23 1.56
C SER A 382 -7.19 16.79 2.01
N GLU A 383 -6.03 16.53 2.63
CA GLU A 383 -5.67 15.21 3.14
C GLU A 383 -6.41 14.86 4.43
N TYR A 384 -6.64 15.85 5.31
CA TYR A 384 -7.50 15.68 6.48
C TYR A 384 -8.88 15.14 6.11
N ASN A 385 -9.52 15.70 5.08
CA ASN A 385 -10.84 15.24 4.65
C ASN A 385 -10.83 13.78 4.17
N ASN A 386 -9.72 13.33 3.56
CA ASN A 386 -9.55 11.93 3.15
C ASN A 386 -9.34 11.01 4.36
N VAL A 387 -8.53 11.41 5.33
CA VAL A 387 -8.37 10.67 6.60
C VAL A 387 -9.71 10.57 7.32
N LYS A 388 -10.44 11.68 7.44
CA LYS A 388 -11.74 11.71 8.10
C LYS A 388 -12.73 10.78 7.38
N ARG A 389 -12.75 10.77 6.04
CA ARG A 389 -13.61 9.85 5.26
C ARG A 389 -13.32 8.38 5.58
N GLU A 390 -12.06 8.01 5.75
CA GLU A 390 -11.66 6.65 6.11
C GLU A 390 -12.14 6.26 7.53
N PHE A 391 -12.01 7.17 8.51
CA PHE A 391 -12.58 6.95 9.85
C PHE A 391 -14.11 6.93 9.85
N ASP A 392 -14.78 7.81 9.07
CA ASP A 392 -16.24 7.80 8.91
C ASP A 392 -16.71 6.47 8.28
N SER A 393 -15.96 5.95 7.30
CA SER A 393 -16.20 4.63 6.69
C SER A 393 -16.07 3.51 7.72
N PHE A 394 -15.02 3.55 8.55
CA PHE A 394 -14.83 2.62 9.65
C PHE A 394 -15.99 2.66 10.66
N LEU A 395 -16.43 3.85 11.11
CA LEU A 395 -17.56 4.00 12.02
C LEU A 395 -18.86 3.45 11.41
N SER A 396 -19.06 3.63 10.10
CA SER A 396 -20.20 3.11 9.36
C SER A 396 -20.26 1.57 9.35
N TRP A 397 -19.12 0.88 9.40
CA TRP A 397 -19.11 -0.57 9.63
C TRP A 397 -19.26 -0.93 11.10
N LEU A 398 -18.61 -0.18 11.98
CA LEU A 398 -18.61 -0.44 13.42
C LEU A 398 -20.02 -0.41 14.02
N GLN A 399 -20.91 0.46 13.52
CA GLN A 399 -22.32 0.53 13.97
C GLN A 399 -23.17 -0.67 13.55
N ASN A 400 -22.79 -1.37 12.48
CA ASN A 400 -23.50 -2.55 11.98
C ASN A 400 -22.88 -3.86 12.51
N CYS A 401 -21.72 -3.77 13.16
CA CYS A 401 -21.01 -4.86 13.79
C CYS A 401 -21.69 -5.24 15.12
N ALA A 402 -22.10 -6.51 15.25
CA ALA A 402 -22.71 -7.04 16.46
C ALA A 402 -21.67 -7.33 17.55
N VAL A 403 -20.45 -7.74 17.21
CA VAL A 403 -19.36 -7.97 18.18
C VAL A 403 -18.03 -7.71 17.49
N ILE A 404 -17.22 -6.74 17.95
CA ILE A 404 -15.88 -6.60 17.38
C ILE A 404 -14.98 -7.77 17.77
N ARG A 405 -14.08 -8.14 16.86
CA ARG A 405 -13.08 -9.18 17.11
C ARG A 405 -11.69 -8.66 16.83
N HIS A 406 -10.75 -8.92 17.73
CA HIS A 406 -9.36 -8.69 17.40
C HIS A 406 -8.99 -9.54 16.17
N PRO A 407 -8.21 -9.03 15.20
CA PRO A 407 -7.94 -9.78 13.97
C PRO A 407 -7.27 -11.14 14.23
N ASN A 408 -6.61 -11.30 15.38
CA ASN A 408 -5.94 -12.54 15.80
C ASN A 408 -6.74 -13.39 16.80
N SER A 409 -8.05 -13.21 16.92
CA SER A 409 -8.90 -13.93 17.91
C SER A 409 -9.44 -15.29 17.43
N GLY A 410 -9.03 -15.74 16.24
CA GLY A 410 -9.40 -17.06 15.70
C GLY A 410 -8.68 -18.23 16.38
N VAL A 411 -8.93 -19.43 15.88
CA VAL A 411 -8.21 -20.64 16.30
C VAL A 411 -6.88 -20.69 15.55
N SER A 412 -5.78 -20.74 16.30
CA SER A 412 -4.44 -20.88 15.75
C SER A 412 -4.32 -22.11 14.85
N PRO A 413 -3.48 -22.06 13.81
CA PRO A 413 -3.27 -23.21 12.94
C PRO A 413 -2.88 -24.46 13.74
N ARG A 414 -3.57 -25.57 13.45
CA ARG A 414 -3.22 -26.88 13.99
C ARG A 414 -3.16 -27.94 12.91
N VAL A 415 -2.38 -28.99 13.15
CA VAL A 415 -2.38 -30.19 12.31
C VAL A 415 -3.72 -30.92 12.42
N PHE A 416 -4.03 -31.70 11.39
CA PHE A 416 -5.17 -32.62 11.42
C PHE A 416 -4.98 -33.70 12.48
N ARG A 417 -6.10 -34.17 13.05
CA ARG A 417 -6.09 -35.30 13.99
C ARG A 417 -5.38 -36.52 13.37
N PRO A 418 -4.54 -37.26 14.14
CA PRO A 418 -3.75 -38.38 13.61
C PRO A 418 -4.58 -39.42 12.83
N GLN A 419 -5.83 -39.64 13.23
CA GLN A 419 -6.73 -40.63 12.64
C GLN A 419 -7.15 -40.30 11.19
N VAL A 420 -7.10 -39.03 10.79
CA VAL A 420 -7.54 -38.59 9.45
C VAL A 420 -6.41 -37.94 8.64
N ARG A 421 -5.26 -37.66 9.25
CA ARG A 421 -4.14 -36.95 8.62
C ARG A 421 -3.66 -37.57 7.31
N SER A 422 -3.61 -38.90 7.23
CA SER A 422 -3.21 -39.62 6.01
C SER A 422 -4.13 -39.34 4.81
N LYS A 423 -5.37 -38.89 5.03
CA LYS A 423 -6.35 -38.55 3.99
C LYS A 423 -6.18 -37.13 3.43
N TYR A 424 -5.34 -36.31 4.05
CA TYR A 424 -5.20 -34.88 3.79
C TYR A 424 -3.75 -34.45 3.51
N LEU A 425 -2.87 -35.40 3.15
CA LEU A 425 -1.48 -35.10 2.81
C LEU A 425 -1.35 -34.14 1.62
N ASP A 426 -2.26 -34.23 0.65
CA ASP A 426 -2.31 -33.33 -0.50
C ASP A 426 -2.69 -31.89 -0.11
N ILE A 427 -3.51 -31.73 0.95
CA ILE A 427 -3.84 -30.43 1.53
C ILE A 427 -2.61 -29.87 2.25
N GLU A 428 -1.92 -30.69 3.07
CA GLU A 428 -0.67 -30.27 3.74
C GLU A 428 0.39 -29.82 2.72
N GLU A 429 0.51 -30.51 1.59
CA GLU A 429 1.41 -30.11 0.49
C GLU A 429 1.05 -28.72 -0.04
N ARG A 430 -0.22 -28.46 -0.38
CA ARG A 430 -0.66 -27.14 -0.86
C ARG A 430 -0.55 -26.03 0.20
N ILE A 431 -0.72 -26.36 1.48
CA ILE A 431 -0.43 -25.42 2.59
C ILE A 431 1.05 -25.03 2.56
N SER A 432 1.95 -26.00 2.44
CA SER A 432 3.40 -25.76 2.42
C SER A 432 3.83 -24.88 1.25
N HIS A 433 3.17 -24.99 0.08
CA HIS A 433 3.44 -24.12 -1.06
C HIS A 433 3.24 -22.63 -0.73
N ILE A 434 2.34 -22.30 0.20
CA ILE A 434 2.00 -20.91 0.53
C ILE A 434 2.74 -20.44 1.79
N THR A 435 2.98 -21.32 2.74
CA THR A 435 3.36 -20.95 4.11
C THR A 435 4.82 -21.23 4.46
N ASP A 436 5.53 -22.07 3.69
CA ASP A 436 6.94 -22.39 3.98
C ASP A 436 7.87 -21.25 3.56
N CYS A 437 8.37 -20.46 4.51
CA CYS A 437 9.27 -19.35 4.19
C CYS A 437 10.63 -19.77 3.62
N LYS A 438 10.97 -21.07 3.66
CA LYS A 438 12.23 -21.63 3.18
C LYS A 438 12.20 -21.98 1.69
N ARG A 439 11.06 -21.85 1.01
CA ARG A 439 10.97 -22.07 -0.45
C ARG A 439 12.01 -21.24 -1.20
N THR A 440 12.69 -21.87 -2.14
CA THR A 440 13.74 -21.25 -2.93
C THR A 440 13.17 -20.42 -4.08
N THR A 441 14.00 -19.57 -4.68
CA THR A 441 13.63 -18.85 -5.91
C THR A 441 13.29 -19.79 -7.07
N ILE A 442 13.88 -20.99 -7.10
CA ILE A 442 13.60 -22.02 -8.11
C ILE A 442 12.19 -22.57 -7.92
N ASP A 443 11.80 -22.88 -6.69
CA ASP A 443 10.45 -23.41 -6.39
C ASP A 443 9.35 -22.42 -6.81
N LEU A 444 9.57 -21.14 -6.53
CA LEU A 444 8.65 -20.06 -6.88
C LEU A 444 8.65 -19.80 -8.40
N TYR A 445 9.81 -19.89 -9.05
CA TYR A 445 9.91 -19.77 -10.50
C TYR A 445 9.14 -20.88 -11.20
N ASN A 446 9.22 -22.12 -10.75
CA ASN A 446 8.49 -23.24 -11.33
C ASN A 446 6.97 -23.04 -11.25
N GLY A 447 6.46 -22.53 -10.13
CA GLY A 447 5.04 -22.23 -9.96
C GLY A 447 4.56 -21.03 -10.80
N ALA A 448 5.44 -20.06 -11.04
CA ALA A 448 5.09 -18.85 -11.79
C ALA A 448 5.30 -18.96 -13.30
N LYS A 449 6.39 -19.58 -13.74
CA LYS A 449 6.90 -19.59 -15.12
C LYS A 449 7.28 -20.97 -15.64
N GLY A 450 7.25 -22.01 -14.81
CA GLY A 450 7.57 -23.35 -15.25
C GLY A 450 6.63 -23.85 -16.34
N VAL A 451 6.99 -24.94 -17.01
CA VAL A 451 6.18 -25.58 -18.06
C VAL A 451 4.77 -25.94 -17.54
N ASN A 452 4.66 -26.19 -16.24
CA ASN A 452 3.41 -26.55 -15.57
C ASN A 452 2.75 -25.36 -14.85
N ALA A 453 3.18 -24.11 -15.11
CA ALA A 453 2.60 -22.94 -14.48
C ALA A 453 1.14 -22.75 -14.90
N THR A 454 0.25 -22.75 -13.92
CA THR A 454 -1.19 -22.50 -14.08
C THR A 454 -1.56 -21.19 -13.40
N ARG A 455 -2.83 -20.79 -13.51
CA ARG A 455 -3.35 -19.64 -12.76
C ARG A 455 -3.24 -19.89 -11.26
N GLU A 456 -3.58 -21.09 -10.82
CA GLU A 456 -3.61 -21.48 -9.41
C GLU A 456 -2.20 -21.54 -8.81
N THR A 457 -1.22 -22.11 -9.51
CA THR A 457 0.17 -22.11 -9.03
C THR A 457 0.76 -20.70 -8.99
N ARG A 458 0.32 -19.80 -9.90
CA ARG A 458 0.66 -18.36 -9.81
C ARG A 458 -0.01 -17.69 -8.62
N MET A 459 -1.26 -18.01 -8.32
CA MET A 459 -1.94 -17.56 -7.10
C MET A 459 -1.23 -18.05 -5.83
N GLU A 460 -0.73 -19.30 -5.81
CA GLU A 460 0.10 -19.81 -4.71
C GLU A 460 1.38 -18.99 -4.53
N VAL A 461 2.06 -18.61 -5.62
CA VAL A 461 3.26 -17.74 -5.55
C VAL A 461 2.91 -16.36 -5.01
N VAL A 462 1.81 -15.74 -5.45
CA VAL A 462 1.34 -14.44 -4.91
C VAL A 462 1.01 -14.56 -3.42
N ALA A 463 0.26 -15.60 -3.04
CA ALA A 463 -0.10 -15.88 -1.67
C ALA A 463 1.14 -16.11 -0.81
N TRP A 464 2.12 -16.87 -1.31
CA TRP A 464 3.40 -17.09 -0.64
C TRP A 464 4.15 -15.80 -0.40
N ILE A 465 4.22 -14.90 -1.40
CA ILE A 465 4.88 -13.61 -1.24
C ILE A 465 4.16 -12.81 -0.14
N ALA A 466 2.83 -12.74 -0.18
CA ALA A 466 2.05 -12.01 0.82
C ALA A 466 2.29 -12.54 2.24
N VAL A 467 2.19 -13.87 2.42
CA VAL A 467 2.29 -14.52 3.73
C VAL A 467 3.74 -14.56 4.23
N CYS A 468 4.68 -15.05 3.43
CA CYS A 468 6.04 -15.33 3.88
C CYS A 468 6.95 -14.09 3.91
N LYS A 469 6.78 -13.15 2.97
CA LYS A 469 7.62 -11.93 2.86
C LYS A 469 7.00 -10.69 3.48
N PHE A 470 5.66 -10.59 3.49
CA PHE A 470 4.95 -9.41 3.99
C PHE A 470 4.10 -9.67 5.23
N SER A 471 4.18 -10.88 5.79
CA SER A 471 3.48 -11.26 7.03
C SER A 471 1.96 -11.04 6.96
N CYS A 472 1.37 -11.15 5.77
CA CYS A 472 -0.07 -11.19 5.62
C CYS A 472 -0.62 -12.53 6.13
N ARG A 473 -1.91 -12.54 6.46
CA ARG A 473 -2.66 -13.77 6.69
C ARG A 473 -3.60 -14.00 5.52
N LEU A 474 -3.58 -15.19 4.95
CA LEU A 474 -4.47 -15.58 3.84
C LEU A 474 -5.69 -16.30 4.37
N GLU A 475 -6.87 -16.01 3.82
CA GLU A 475 -8.13 -16.59 4.26
C GLU A 475 -9.15 -16.74 3.14
N GLY A 476 -10.33 -17.29 3.46
CA GLY A 476 -11.52 -17.17 2.63
C GLY A 476 -11.54 -18.11 1.41
N GLY A 477 -11.95 -17.57 0.27
CA GLY A 477 -12.37 -18.35 -0.89
C GLY A 477 -11.27 -19.22 -1.49
N PHE A 478 -10.04 -18.70 -1.59
CA PHE A 478 -8.91 -19.44 -2.14
C PHE A 478 -8.50 -20.65 -1.28
N VAL A 479 -8.47 -20.47 0.05
CA VAL A 479 -8.14 -21.55 0.98
C VAL A 479 -9.16 -22.68 0.86
N ARG A 480 -10.46 -22.34 0.81
CA ARG A 480 -11.54 -23.30 0.59
C ARG A 480 -11.45 -23.98 -0.78
N ASP A 481 -11.46 -23.17 -1.84
CA ASP A 481 -11.68 -23.66 -3.20
C ASP A 481 -10.46 -24.41 -3.72
N TRP A 482 -9.25 -23.88 -3.52
CA TRP A 482 -8.03 -24.44 -4.07
C TRP A 482 -7.23 -25.26 -3.07
N VAL A 483 -6.87 -24.69 -1.92
CA VAL A 483 -5.99 -25.37 -0.95
C VAL A 483 -6.66 -26.63 -0.39
N VAL A 484 -7.94 -26.54 -0.01
CA VAL A 484 -8.69 -27.68 0.52
C VAL A 484 -9.43 -28.45 -0.58
N GLY A 485 -10.21 -27.76 -1.41
CA GLY A 485 -11.11 -28.40 -2.38
C GLY A 485 -10.48 -28.81 -3.70
N GLN A 486 -9.32 -28.26 -4.05
CA GLN A 486 -8.65 -28.45 -5.36
C GLN A 486 -9.56 -28.18 -6.57
N TYR A 487 -10.49 -27.23 -6.43
CA TYR A 487 -11.44 -26.87 -7.47
C TYR A 487 -10.88 -25.84 -8.44
N THR A 488 -11.02 -26.17 -9.73
CA THR A 488 -10.80 -25.23 -10.83
C THR A 488 -12.04 -25.15 -11.69
N SER A 489 -12.50 -23.93 -11.99
CA SER A 489 -13.61 -23.68 -12.92
C SER A 489 -13.30 -22.46 -13.76
N ARG A 490 -13.81 -22.45 -14.99
CA ARG A 490 -13.68 -21.37 -15.98
C ARG A 490 -15.03 -21.16 -16.67
N PRO A 491 -15.29 -19.97 -17.25
CA PRO A 491 -16.57 -19.71 -17.90
C PRO A 491 -16.80 -20.65 -19.08
N ALA A 492 -18.04 -21.10 -19.27
CA ALA A 492 -18.37 -22.14 -20.25
C ALA A 492 -18.19 -21.71 -21.71
N ASN A 493 -18.06 -20.41 -22.00
CA ASN A 493 -17.92 -19.90 -23.36
C ASN A 493 -16.48 -20.13 -23.90
N PRO A 494 -16.26 -21.04 -24.88
CA PRO A 494 -14.93 -21.44 -25.34
C PRO A 494 -14.22 -20.36 -26.17
N THR A 495 -14.89 -19.26 -26.54
CA THR A 495 -14.29 -18.13 -27.26
C THR A 495 -13.85 -16.98 -26.36
N ALA A 496 -14.18 -17.02 -25.06
CA ALA A 496 -13.81 -15.97 -24.12
C ALA A 496 -12.31 -16.05 -23.80
N SER A 497 -11.58 -15.01 -24.17
CA SER A 497 -10.19 -14.82 -23.75
C SER A 497 -10.13 -14.70 -22.23
N PRO A 498 -9.05 -15.13 -21.54
CA PRO A 498 -8.92 -14.92 -20.11
C PRO A 498 -9.10 -13.47 -19.66
N LYS A 499 -8.83 -12.49 -20.54
CA LYS A 499 -9.07 -11.07 -20.28
C LYS A 499 -10.55 -10.75 -20.06
N ASP A 500 -11.45 -11.49 -20.69
CA ASP A 500 -12.90 -11.31 -20.61
C ASP A 500 -13.47 -11.81 -19.27
N TRP A 501 -12.63 -12.42 -18.42
CA TRP A 501 -13.02 -12.82 -17.07
C TRP A 501 -13.07 -11.63 -16.11
N ILE A 502 -12.67 -10.43 -16.52
CA ILE A 502 -12.65 -9.23 -15.68
C ILE A 502 -13.86 -8.36 -16.01
N SER A 503 -14.53 -7.91 -14.96
CA SER A 503 -15.56 -6.87 -15.00
C SER A 503 -15.15 -5.71 -14.11
N TYR A 504 -15.65 -4.51 -14.37
CA TYR A 504 -15.38 -3.33 -13.55
C TYR A 504 -16.67 -2.82 -12.92
N ARG A 505 -16.69 -2.68 -11.59
CA ARG A 505 -17.77 -2.02 -10.85
C ARG A 505 -17.18 -0.79 -10.15
N ASN A 506 -17.64 0.40 -10.53
CA ASN A 506 -17.12 1.67 -10.02
C ASN A 506 -15.58 1.76 -10.14
N SER A 507 -15.05 1.37 -11.30
CA SER A 507 -13.60 1.32 -11.59
C SER A 507 -12.79 0.32 -10.75
N ILE A 508 -13.44 -0.53 -9.96
CA ILE A 508 -12.79 -1.62 -9.21
C ILE A 508 -12.96 -2.93 -10.00
N PRO A 509 -11.87 -3.67 -10.26
CA PRO A 509 -11.93 -4.94 -10.99
C PRO A 509 -12.60 -6.03 -10.15
N ASN A 510 -13.33 -6.91 -10.81
CA ASN A 510 -13.95 -8.10 -10.23
C ASN A 510 -13.90 -9.26 -11.23
N ILE A 511 -13.53 -10.43 -10.75
CA ILE A 511 -13.45 -11.65 -11.55
C ILE A 511 -14.85 -12.26 -11.74
N ASN A 512 -15.09 -12.79 -12.94
CA ASN A 512 -16.30 -13.53 -13.26
C ASN A 512 -16.57 -14.61 -12.18
N PRO A 513 -17.76 -14.63 -11.54
CA PRO A 513 -18.10 -15.56 -10.48
C PRO A 513 -17.92 -17.06 -10.80
N GLU A 514 -17.93 -17.45 -12.09
CA GLU A 514 -17.71 -18.81 -12.59
C GLU A 514 -16.24 -19.25 -12.54
N VAL A 515 -15.30 -18.31 -12.47
CA VAL A 515 -13.87 -18.60 -12.32
C VAL A 515 -13.60 -18.99 -10.87
N VAL A 516 -13.03 -20.18 -10.68
CA VAL A 516 -12.67 -20.73 -9.37
C VAL A 516 -11.22 -21.22 -9.41
N PRO A 517 -10.39 -20.90 -8.40
CA PRO A 517 -10.62 -19.88 -7.35
C PRO A 517 -10.73 -18.46 -7.94
N ALA A 518 -11.51 -17.56 -7.33
CA ALA A 518 -11.73 -16.23 -7.92
C ALA A 518 -10.61 -15.24 -7.54
N ASP A 519 -10.35 -15.13 -6.25
CA ASP A 519 -9.56 -14.09 -5.60
C ASP A 519 -8.76 -14.61 -4.40
N LEU A 520 -7.79 -13.80 -3.95
CA LEU A 520 -7.03 -14.00 -2.72
C LEU A 520 -7.50 -12.96 -1.68
N ASP A 521 -7.94 -13.40 -0.50
CA ASP A 521 -8.29 -12.51 0.61
C ASP A 521 -7.16 -12.51 1.66
N CYS A 522 -6.47 -11.38 1.81
CA CYS A 522 -5.35 -11.25 2.73
C CYS A 522 -5.56 -10.13 3.75
N HIS A 523 -5.33 -10.43 5.02
CA HIS A 523 -5.25 -9.42 6.07
C HIS A 523 -3.82 -8.87 6.15
N LEU A 524 -3.71 -7.54 6.16
CA LEU A 524 -2.44 -6.86 6.38
C LEU A 524 -1.92 -7.08 7.80
N PRO A 525 -0.59 -7.06 8.01
CA PRO A 525 -0.01 -7.22 9.34
C PRO A 525 -0.39 -6.05 10.27
N THR A 526 -0.73 -6.35 11.52
CA THR A 526 -0.99 -5.33 12.56
C THR A 526 0.29 -4.69 13.11
N HIS A 527 1.44 -5.34 12.92
CA HIS A 527 2.71 -5.00 13.57
C HIS A 527 3.77 -4.47 12.60
N ALA A 528 3.48 -4.36 11.31
CA ALA A 528 4.44 -3.89 10.30
C ALA A 528 3.78 -3.03 9.23
N TYR A 529 4.54 -2.08 8.67
CA TYR A 529 4.10 -1.31 7.51
C TYR A 529 4.08 -2.20 6.26
N PHE A 530 2.92 -2.26 5.60
CA PHE A 530 2.80 -2.91 4.30
C PHE A 530 3.10 -1.92 3.18
N ASP A 531 4.25 -2.12 2.54
CA ASP A 531 4.63 -1.37 1.35
C ASP A 531 4.10 -2.08 0.09
N VAL A 532 2.98 -1.57 -0.43
CA VAL A 532 2.31 -2.13 -1.63
C VAL A 532 3.18 -2.03 -2.88
N GLU A 533 4.07 -1.03 -2.98
CA GLU A 533 4.94 -0.89 -4.14
C GLU A 533 6.03 -1.96 -4.10
N LYS A 534 6.65 -2.15 -2.93
CA LYS A 534 7.60 -3.24 -2.71
C LYS A 534 6.95 -4.61 -2.92
N PHE A 535 5.67 -4.78 -2.55
CA PHE A 535 4.93 -6.01 -2.83
C PHE A 535 4.82 -6.27 -4.33
N CYS A 536 4.42 -5.26 -5.12
CA CYS A 536 4.39 -5.35 -6.58
C CYS A 536 5.78 -5.65 -7.18
N ASP A 537 6.86 -5.06 -6.64
CA ASP A 537 8.23 -5.35 -7.07
C ASP A 537 8.62 -6.82 -6.83
N GLU A 538 8.20 -7.41 -5.71
CA GLU A 538 8.43 -8.83 -5.44
C GLU A 538 7.64 -9.75 -6.38
N LEU A 539 6.40 -9.40 -6.73
CA LEU A 539 5.62 -10.13 -7.74
C LEU A 539 6.32 -10.10 -9.11
N TYR A 540 6.84 -8.94 -9.48
CA TYR A 540 7.45 -8.75 -10.80
C TYR A 540 8.71 -9.58 -11.02
N LYS A 541 9.46 -9.93 -9.96
CA LYS A 541 10.60 -10.86 -10.06
C LYS A 541 10.21 -12.22 -10.67
N TYR A 542 8.94 -12.57 -10.59
CA TYR A 542 8.35 -13.79 -11.14
C TYR A 542 7.47 -13.53 -12.37
N ASP A 543 7.54 -12.33 -12.97
CA ASP A 543 6.74 -11.87 -14.13
C ASP A 543 5.24 -11.98 -13.88
N ILE A 544 4.86 -11.64 -12.66
CA ILE A 544 3.48 -11.47 -12.26
C ILE A 544 3.20 -9.98 -12.33
N ILE A 545 2.29 -9.59 -13.22
CA ILE A 545 1.97 -8.18 -13.46
C ILE A 545 0.79 -7.79 -12.58
N CYS A 546 0.91 -6.68 -11.86
CA CYS A 546 -0.09 -6.25 -10.89
C CYS A 546 -0.49 -4.78 -11.12
N LYS A 547 -1.79 -4.50 -11.11
CA LYS A 547 -2.38 -3.15 -11.04
C LYS A 547 -3.07 -2.98 -9.70
N VAL A 548 -2.81 -1.85 -9.03
CA VAL A 548 -3.31 -1.58 -7.67
C VAL A 548 -4.44 -0.56 -7.71
N PHE A 549 -5.57 -0.91 -7.11
CA PHE A 549 -6.72 -0.03 -6.89
C PHE A 549 -6.93 0.15 -5.39
N ARG A 550 -7.37 1.35 -4.97
CA ARG A 550 -7.58 1.68 -3.55
C ARG A 550 -9.05 2.00 -3.31
N GLN A 551 -9.62 1.40 -2.28
CA GLN A 551 -10.88 1.81 -1.65
C GLN A 551 -10.57 2.32 -0.24
N ASP A 552 -11.53 2.79 0.55
CA ASP A 552 -11.23 3.32 1.89
C ASP A 552 -10.66 2.25 2.85
N TRP A 553 -10.92 0.96 2.61
CA TRP A 553 -10.62 -0.13 3.57
C TRP A 553 -9.71 -1.25 3.10
N ARG A 554 -9.43 -1.29 1.81
CA ARG A 554 -8.54 -2.29 1.24
C ARG A 554 -7.81 -1.78 0.03
N TYR A 555 -6.79 -2.51 -0.37
CA TYR A 555 -6.32 -2.51 -1.74
C TYR A 555 -6.98 -3.65 -2.50
N VAL A 556 -7.35 -3.39 -3.76
CA VAL A 556 -7.78 -4.41 -4.71
C VAL A 556 -6.70 -4.49 -5.78
N LEU A 557 -6.05 -5.64 -5.90
CA LEU A 557 -4.98 -5.87 -6.86
C LEU A 557 -5.55 -6.69 -8.01
N LEU A 558 -5.39 -6.22 -9.25
CA LEU A 558 -5.65 -7.00 -10.45
C LEU A 558 -4.33 -7.57 -10.94
N ILE A 559 -4.25 -8.90 -10.95
CA ILE A 559 -3.05 -9.64 -11.26
C ILE A 559 -3.24 -10.35 -12.60
N ASP A 560 -2.22 -10.27 -13.44
CA ASP A 560 -2.13 -11.04 -14.69
C ASP A 560 -3.27 -10.79 -15.69
N GLU A 561 -3.78 -9.54 -15.74
CA GLU A 561 -4.85 -9.11 -16.66
C GLU A 561 -4.68 -9.65 -18.08
N ASN A 562 -3.44 -9.69 -18.58
CA ASN A 562 -3.13 -10.08 -19.95
C ASN A 562 -2.36 -11.41 -20.06
N ALA A 563 -2.15 -12.14 -18.97
CA ALA A 563 -1.38 -13.37 -19.00
C ALA A 563 -2.20 -14.52 -19.60
N LYS A 564 -1.52 -15.46 -20.26
CA LYS A 564 -2.15 -16.65 -20.85
C LYS A 564 -2.77 -17.58 -19.79
N THR A 565 -2.19 -17.62 -18.59
CA THR A 565 -2.72 -18.37 -17.44
C THR A 565 -4.07 -17.81 -16.97
N GLY A 566 -4.31 -16.52 -17.20
CA GLY A 566 -5.55 -15.83 -16.89
C GLY A 566 -5.50 -15.02 -15.59
N PRO A 567 -6.37 -14.00 -15.47
CA PRO A 567 -6.30 -13.01 -14.41
C PRO A 567 -6.95 -13.46 -13.11
N PHE A 568 -6.54 -12.83 -12.01
CA PHE A 568 -7.18 -12.97 -10.70
C PHE A 568 -7.07 -11.68 -9.90
N THR A 569 -7.88 -11.56 -8.85
CA THR A 569 -7.83 -10.42 -7.94
C THR A 569 -7.28 -10.81 -6.57
N MET A 570 -6.75 -9.83 -5.85
CA MET A 570 -6.33 -9.98 -4.46
C MET A 570 -6.82 -8.79 -3.66
N ASP A 571 -7.49 -9.06 -2.54
CA ASP A 571 -7.91 -8.06 -1.58
C ASP A 571 -6.91 -8.03 -0.41
N LEU A 572 -6.33 -6.85 -0.16
CA LEU A 572 -5.48 -6.59 1.00
C LEU A 572 -6.25 -5.73 2.00
N ILE A 573 -6.76 -6.36 3.05
CA ILE A 573 -7.70 -5.80 4.02
C ILE A 573 -6.94 -5.09 5.15
N GLU A 574 -7.30 -3.83 5.41
CA GLU A 574 -6.70 -3.04 6.48
C GLU A 574 -7.09 -3.57 7.88
N PRO A 575 -6.18 -3.62 8.87
CA PRO A 575 -6.46 -4.33 10.12
C PRO A 575 -7.52 -3.67 11.01
N HIS A 576 -7.69 -2.35 10.91
CA HIS A 576 -8.77 -1.66 11.63
C HIS A 576 -10.16 -2.05 11.12
N VAL A 577 -10.27 -2.45 9.84
CA VAL A 577 -11.53 -2.91 9.24
C VAL A 577 -11.79 -4.38 9.52
N ALA A 578 -10.72 -5.18 9.68
CA ALA A 578 -10.84 -6.56 10.12
C ALA A 578 -11.61 -6.71 11.45
N LEU A 579 -11.57 -5.69 12.32
CA LEU A 579 -12.35 -5.66 13.57
C LEU A 579 -13.85 -5.78 13.37
N THR A 580 -14.35 -5.27 12.24
CA THR A 580 -15.78 -5.22 11.92
C THR A 580 -16.24 -6.40 11.08
N GLN A 581 -15.37 -7.39 10.83
CA GLN A 581 -15.71 -8.64 10.16
C GLN A 581 -16.17 -9.67 11.19
N ASP A 582 -17.25 -9.32 11.90
CA ASP A 582 -17.79 -10.09 13.02
C ASP A 582 -18.59 -11.32 12.60
N ARG A 583 -18.93 -11.43 11.32
CA ARG A 583 -19.79 -12.47 10.77
C ARG A 583 -19.03 -13.33 9.78
N ILE A 584 -19.18 -14.63 9.94
CA ILE A 584 -18.85 -15.59 8.90
C ILE A 584 -20.14 -15.96 8.19
N ASP A 585 -20.10 -15.91 6.87
CA ASP A 585 -21.25 -16.28 6.07
C ASP A 585 -21.42 -17.81 6.03
N PHE A 586 -20.33 -18.55 5.80
CA PHE A 586 -20.30 -20.01 5.65
C PHE A 586 -19.17 -20.64 6.46
N ASP A 587 -19.39 -21.80 7.06
CA ASP A 587 -18.36 -22.61 7.76
C ASP A 587 -17.08 -22.78 6.93
N VAL A 588 -17.23 -23.11 5.65
CA VAL A 588 -16.13 -23.31 4.70
C VAL A 588 -15.34 -22.05 4.34
N ASN A 589 -15.80 -20.85 4.70
CA ASN A 589 -15.03 -19.60 4.58
C ASN A 589 -14.21 -19.26 5.82
N ASN A 590 -14.29 -20.09 6.86
CA ASN A 590 -13.64 -19.83 8.14
C ASN A 590 -12.15 -20.20 8.15
N LEU A 591 -11.62 -20.80 7.09
CA LEU A 591 -10.24 -21.30 7.05
C LEU A 591 -9.22 -20.18 6.81
N LEU A 592 -8.05 -20.27 7.46
CA LEU A 592 -6.92 -19.34 7.27
C LEU A 592 -5.57 -20.07 7.23
N LEU A 593 -4.58 -19.42 6.61
CA LEU A 593 -3.19 -19.82 6.54
C LEU A 593 -2.26 -18.73 7.08
N GLU A 594 -1.21 -19.15 7.77
CA GLU A 594 -0.20 -18.28 8.36
C GLU A 594 1.22 -18.77 8.02
N LYS A 595 2.17 -17.84 8.08
CA LYS A 595 3.58 -18.11 7.80
C LYS A 595 4.13 -19.21 8.72
N ASP A 596 4.93 -20.10 8.14
CA ASP A 596 5.67 -21.20 8.78
C ASP A 596 4.82 -22.31 9.41
N TYR A 597 3.50 -22.24 9.27
CA TYR A 597 2.54 -23.30 9.57
C TYR A 597 2.34 -24.19 8.33
N THR A 598 3.39 -24.95 8.00
CA THR A 598 3.51 -25.69 6.73
C THR A 598 2.55 -26.87 6.57
N ARG A 599 1.89 -27.31 7.64
CA ARG A 599 1.00 -28.49 7.65
C ARG A 599 -0.28 -28.23 8.44
N GLU A 600 -0.49 -27.00 8.86
CA GLU A 600 -1.51 -26.62 9.81
C GLU A 600 -2.52 -25.67 9.17
N LEU A 601 -3.78 -25.83 9.56
CA LEU A 601 -4.89 -25.01 9.07
C LEU A 601 -5.54 -24.32 10.27
N GLY A 602 -5.68 -22.99 10.18
CA GLY A 602 -6.31 -22.19 11.22
C GLY A 602 -7.78 -21.93 10.91
N MET A 603 -8.48 -21.36 11.90
CA MET A 603 -9.83 -20.83 11.70
C MET A 603 -9.90 -19.36 12.11
N ARG A 604 -10.54 -18.52 11.31
CA ARG A 604 -10.74 -17.10 11.61
C ARG A 604 -11.55 -16.88 12.87
N VAL A 605 -12.48 -17.79 13.14
CA VAL A 605 -13.38 -17.79 14.26
C VAL A 605 -13.41 -19.17 14.88
N ASP A 606 -13.33 -19.21 16.20
CA ASP A 606 -13.62 -20.42 16.93
C ASP A 606 -15.12 -20.75 16.86
N ILE A 607 -15.43 -21.79 16.10
CA ILE A 607 -16.76 -22.43 16.05
C ILE A 607 -16.69 -23.88 16.56
N GLN A 608 -15.58 -24.26 17.20
CA GLN A 608 -15.41 -25.57 17.84
C GLN A 608 -16.04 -25.61 19.23
N GLN A 609 -16.26 -24.45 19.84
CA GLN A 609 -16.90 -24.34 21.14
C GLN A 609 -18.41 -24.51 21.05
N THR A 610 -19.02 -24.94 22.17
CA THR A 610 -20.46 -24.93 22.37
C THR A 610 -20.99 -23.49 22.16
N PRO A 611 -22.16 -23.30 21.53
CA PRO A 611 -23.14 -24.29 21.06
C PRO A 611 -22.93 -24.84 19.64
N TYR A 612 -21.88 -24.43 18.93
CA TYR A 612 -21.75 -24.70 17.48
C TYR A 612 -21.09 -26.04 17.15
N LEU A 613 -20.04 -26.41 17.88
CA LEU A 613 -19.35 -27.71 17.80
C LEU A 613 -18.96 -28.14 16.36
N ILE A 614 -18.59 -27.20 15.48
CA ILE A 614 -18.08 -27.50 14.14
C ILE A 614 -16.56 -27.66 14.20
N GLU A 615 -16.09 -28.90 14.08
CA GLU A 615 -14.66 -29.22 14.03
C GLU A 615 -14.01 -28.84 12.70
N LEU A 616 -12.69 -28.59 12.72
CA LEU A 616 -11.90 -28.23 11.52
C LEU A 616 -12.05 -29.30 10.42
N GLU A 617 -11.97 -30.57 10.81
CA GLU A 617 -12.11 -31.72 9.93
C GLU A 617 -13.49 -31.75 9.23
N THR A 618 -14.56 -31.33 9.93
CA THR A 618 -15.90 -31.18 9.34
C THR A 618 -15.92 -30.10 8.27
N ILE A 619 -15.26 -28.96 8.50
CA ILE A 619 -15.14 -27.86 7.53
C ILE A 619 -14.37 -28.32 6.29
N VAL A 620 -13.29 -29.08 6.48
CA VAL A 620 -12.49 -29.65 5.40
C VAL A 620 -13.32 -30.64 4.58
N GLU A 621 -14.05 -31.54 5.23
CA GLU A 621 -14.91 -32.50 4.54
C GLU A 621 -16.05 -31.82 3.80
N ASN A 622 -16.67 -30.79 4.38
CA ASN A 622 -17.67 -29.97 3.70
C ASN A 622 -17.07 -29.28 2.47
N SER A 623 -15.86 -28.72 2.61
CA SER A 623 -15.15 -28.08 1.50
C SER A 623 -14.87 -29.06 0.37
N LYS A 624 -14.39 -30.28 0.65
CA LYS A 624 -14.11 -31.33 -0.35
C LYS A 624 -15.36 -31.88 -1.04
N ASN A 625 -16.52 -31.81 -0.40
CA ASN A 625 -17.79 -32.29 -0.94
C ASN A 625 -18.69 -31.17 -1.50
N LYS A 626 -18.16 -29.95 -1.64
CA LYS A 626 -18.94 -28.74 -2.01
C LYS A 626 -20.20 -28.55 -1.16
N ARG A 627 -20.13 -28.82 0.14
CA ARG A 627 -21.22 -28.56 1.10
C ARG A 627 -20.88 -27.34 1.94
N PHE A 628 -21.89 -26.61 2.39
CA PHE A 628 -21.67 -25.48 3.31
C PHE A 628 -22.84 -25.30 4.26
N GLN A 629 -22.53 -24.85 5.47
CA GLN A 629 -23.48 -24.47 6.50
C GLN A 629 -23.52 -22.94 6.58
N VAL A 630 -24.73 -22.37 6.60
CA VAL A 630 -24.92 -20.93 6.77
C VAL A 630 -24.80 -20.58 8.26
N LEU A 631 -23.89 -19.65 8.60
CA LEU A 631 -23.49 -19.32 9.98
C LEU A 631 -23.98 -17.94 10.47
N ARG A 632 -24.81 -17.25 9.68
CA ARG A 632 -25.37 -15.94 10.02
C ARG A 632 -26.81 -15.80 9.50
N PRO A 633 -27.55 -14.75 9.88
CA PRO A 633 -28.91 -14.58 9.43
C PRO A 633 -28.94 -14.24 7.94
N ILE A 634 -29.89 -14.81 7.19
CA ILE A 634 -30.05 -14.55 5.75
C ILE A 634 -30.63 -13.15 5.56
N ASP A 635 -29.78 -12.23 5.09
CA ASP A 635 -30.15 -10.91 4.59
C ASP A 635 -29.98 -10.85 3.07
N ALA A 636 -30.39 -9.74 2.45
CA ALA A 636 -30.34 -9.57 1.00
C ALA A 636 -28.92 -9.72 0.40
N HIS A 637 -27.87 -9.45 1.19
CA HIS A 637 -26.49 -9.65 0.77
C HIS A 637 -26.10 -11.13 0.85
N LEU A 638 -26.44 -11.81 1.94
CA LEU A 638 -26.19 -13.24 2.10
C LEU A 638 -26.96 -14.08 1.08
N THR A 639 -28.20 -13.72 0.74
CA THR A 639 -28.96 -14.39 -0.33
C THR A 639 -28.17 -14.41 -1.64
N LYS A 640 -27.61 -13.27 -2.06
CA LYS A 640 -26.77 -13.20 -3.27
C LYS A 640 -25.54 -14.10 -3.19
N ARG A 641 -24.96 -14.25 -2.00
CA ARG A 641 -23.81 -15.14 -1.77
C ARG A 641 -24.22 -16.61 -1.78
N ILE A 642 -25.36 -16.96 -1.21
CA ILE A 642 -25.94 -18.31 -1.26
C ILE A 642 -26.24 -18.67 -2.72
N ASP A 643 -26.90 -17.79 -3.47
CA ASP A 643 -27.19 -17.99 -4.89
C ASP A 643 -25.90 -18.20 -5.71
N LYS A 644 -24.83 -17.44 -5.41
CA LYS A 644 -23.52 -17.66 -6.03
C LYS A 644 -22.97 -19.06 -5.70
N MET A 645 -23.05 -19.50 -4.44
CA MET A 645 -22.56 -20.82 -4.04
C MET A 645 -23.36 -21.95 -4.70
N VAL A 646 -24.69 -21.86 -4.68
CA VAL A 646 -25.59 -22.92 -5.19
C VAL A 646 -25.68 -22.90 -6.71
N ASN A 647 -26.11 -21.77 -7.28
CA ASN A 647 -26.49 -21.72 -8.70
C ASN A 647 -25.29 -21.64 -9.63
N ILE A 648 -24.22 -20.96 -9.21
CA ILE A 648 -23.01 -20.78 -10.02
C ILE A 648 -21.97 -21.84 -9.68
N ARG A 649 -21.59 -21.97 -8.41
CA ARG A 649 -20.48 -22.85 -7.99
C ARG A 649 -20.87 -24.30 -7.73
N LYS A 650 -22.18 -24.60 -7.76
CA LYS A 650 -22.77 -25.93 -7.56
C LYS A 650 -22.45 -26.53 -6.18
N TRP A 651 -22.52 -25.70 -5.15
CA TRP A 651 -22.44 -26.13 -3.76
C TRP A 651 -23.82 -26.45 -3.19
N THR A 652 -23.88 -27.35 -2.22
CA THR A 652 -25.11 -27.75 -1.53
C THR A 652 -25.13 -27.14 -0.13
N GLN A 653 -26.18 -26.37 0.18
CA GLN A 653 -26.42 -25.94 1.54
C GLN A 653 -26.83 -27.15 2.40
N ILE A 654 -26.20 -27.32 3.55
CA ILE A 654 -26.58 -28.30 4.57
C ILE A 654 -27.19 -27.59 5.77
N GLY A 655 -28.11 -28.28 6.45
CA GLY A 655 -28.75 -27.80 7.67
C GLY A 655 -29.59 -26.53 7.51
N GLN A 656 -30.20 -26.12 8.62
CA GLN A 656 -30.83 -24.81 8.74
C GLN A 656 -29.78 -23.76 9.10
N PRO A 657 -29.89 -22.51 8.65
CA PRO A 657 -29.02 -21.43 9.11
C PRO A 657 -29.06 -21.35 10.64
N PHE A 658 -27.90 -21.29 11.27
CA PHE A 658 -27.80 -20.98 12.69
C PHE A 658 -26.77 -19.89 12.90
N LEU A 659 -27.02 -19.04 13.89
CA LEU A 659 -26.28 -17.81 14.06
C LEU A 659 -25.08 -18.03 14.97
N VAL A 660 -23.88 -17.95 14.38
CA VAL A 660 -22.63 -17.86 15.12
C VAL A 660 -22.45 -16.43 15.58
N VAL A 661 -22.73 -16.17 16.86
CA VAL A 661 -22.25 -14.99 17.56
C VAL A 661 -20.98 -15.39 18.33
N PRO A 662 -19.82 -14.77 18.09
CA PRO A 662 -18.67 -14.93 18.97
C PRO A 662 -19.03 -14.60 20.41
N ASN A 663 -18.36 -15.25 21.36
CA ASN A 663 -18.50 -14.90 22.77
C ASN A 663 -18.26 -13.39 22.94
N PRO A 664 -19.24 -12.64 23.48
CA PRO A 664 -19.07 -11.22 23.77
C PRO A 664 -17.98 -11.06 24.83
N ASN A 665 -17.49 -9.82 24.97
CA ASN A 665 -16.59 -9.50 26.07
C ASN A 665 -17.23 -9.96 27.40
N PRO A 666 -16.48 -10.62 28.32
CA PRO A 666 -17.01 -11.13 29.59
C PRO A 666 -17.76 -10.09 30.45
N LYS A 667 -17.50 -8.79 30.23
CA LYS A 667 -18.23 -7.68 30.85
C LYS A 667 -19.71 -7.57 30.44
N TYR A 668 -20.08 -8.11 29.28
CA TYR A 668 -21.47 -8.14 28.81
C TYR A 668 -22.00 -9.56 28.92
N SER A 669 -22.76 -9.81 29.99
CA SER A 669 -23.39 -11.11 30.25
C SER A 669 -24.45 -11.44 29.19
N ALA A 670 -25.00 -10.47 28.47
CA ALA A 670 -25.98 -10.72 27.43
C ALA A 670 -25.81 -9.78 26.21
N VAL A 671 -26.21 -10.27 25.04
CA VAL A 671 -26.24 -9.54 23.76
C VAL A 671 -27.64 -9.63 23.14
N LEU A 672 -28.08 -8.54 22.48
CA LEU A 672 -29.30 -8.54 21.68
C LEU A 672 -29.00 -9.05 20.27
N VAL A 673 -29.83 -9.96 19.81
CA VAL A 673 -29.66 -10.68 18.55
C VAL A 673 -30.97 -10.65 17.78
N PRO A 674 -31.04 -10.00 16.61
CA PRO A 674 -32.27 -9.95 15.82
C PRO A 674 -32.77 -11.36 15.42
N LEU A 675 -34.05 -11.62 15.64
CA LEU A 675 -34.73 -12.84 15.24
C LEU A 675 -35.27 -12.67 13.82
N LEU A 676 -35.01 -13.64 12.94
CA LEU A 676 -35.40 -13.55 11.53
C LEU A 676 -36.89 -13.84 11.32
N PRO A 677 -37.59 -13.06 10.46
CA PRO A 677 -38.99 -13.33 10.08
C PRO A 677 -39.26 -14.72 9.51
N SER A 678 -38.24 -15.36 8.93
CA SER A 678 -38.34 -16.70 8.38
C SER A 678 -38.31 -17.81 9.43
N THR A 679 -37.82 -17.54 10.65
CA THR A 679 -37.70 -18.56 11.69
C THR A 679 -39.05 -18.96 12.25
N THR A 680 -39.19 -20.22 12.62
CA THR A 680 -40.40 -20.74 13.28
C THR A 680 -40.75 -19.94 14.53
N LEU A 681 -39.73 -19.55 15.31
CA LEU A 681 -39.91 -18.75 16.51
C LEU A 681 -40.44 -17.35 16.20
N TYR A 682 -39.94 -16.68 15.17
CA TYR A 682 -40.46 -15.36 14.81
C TYR A 682 -41.91 -15.46 14.37
N LYS A 683 -42.26 -16.43 13.52
CA LYS A 683 -43.63 -16.62 13.05
C LYS A 683 -44.59 -16.92 14.19
N ASP A 684 -44.15 -17.73 15.15
CA ASP A 684 -44.90 -18.01 16.38
C ASP A 684 -45.11 -16.74 17.22
N LEU A 685 -44.05 -15.97 17.48
CA LEU A 685 -44.13 -14.72 18.24
C LEU A 685 -44.94 -13.64 17.50
N GLU A 686 -44.81 -13.53 16.18
CA GLU A 686 -45.59 -12.63 15.34
C GLU A 686 -47.08 -12.99 15.40
N GLN A 687 -47.41 -14.28 15.31
CA GLN A 687 -48.79 -14.75 15.42
C GLN A 687 -49.36 -14.46 16.81
N LYS A 688 -48.58 -14.71 17.87
CA LYS A 688 -48.96 -14.38 19.25
C LYS A 688 -49.16 -12.88 19.45
N MET A 689 -48.26 -12.03 18.95
CA MET A 689 -48.42 -10.57 19.01
C MET A 689 -49.67 -10.08 18.27
N LYS A 690 -50.05 -10.72 17.15
CA LYS A 690 -51.30 -10.43 16.44
C LYS A 690 -52.56 -10.75 17.26
N THR A 691 -52.48 -11.71 18.20
CA THR A 691 -53.61 -12.02 19.11
C THR A 691 -53.86 -10.94 20.16
N ILE A 692 -52.85 -10.11 20.47
CA ILE A 692 -52.97 -8.99 21.43
C ILE A 692 -53.64 -7.76 20.77
N GLY A 693 -53.52 -7.60 19.44
CA GLY A 693 -54.22 -6.56 18.69
C GLY A 693 -53.79 -6.50 17.23
N THR A 694 -54.76 -6.39 16.32
CA THR A 694 -54.53 -6.40 14.85
C THR A 694 -53.82 -5.15 14.31
N SER A 695 -53.68 -4.10 15.12
CA SER A 695 -53.04 -2.82 14.77
C SER A 695 -51.57 -2.71 15.20
N VAL A 696 -50.98 -3.75 15.81
CA VAL A 696 -49.58 -3.70 16.26
C VAL A 696 -48.62 -3.87 15.08
N LYS A 697 -47.89 -2.81 14.74
CA LYS A 697 -46.79 -2.86 13.75
C LYS A 697 -45.50 -3.31 14.42
N ILE A 698 -45.12 -4.57 14.21
CA ILE A 698 -43.84 -5.13 14.70
C ILE A 698 -42.68 -4.48 13.92
N ILE A 699 -41.81 -3.76 14.63
CA ILE A 699 -40.62 -3.09 14.04
C ILE A 699 -39.44 -4.08 13.97
N SER A 700 -39.23 -4.85 15.03
CA SER A 700 -38.25 -5.93 15.12
C SER A 700 -38.62 -6.88 16.25
N ILE A 701 -38.15 -8.12 16.16
CA ILE A 701 -38.13 -9.08 17.28
C ILE A 701 -36.67 -9.39 17.54
N GLU A 702 -36.20 -9.19 18.77
CA GLU A 702 -34.81 -9.44 19.16
C GLU A 702 -34.76 -10.45 20.30
N GLN A 703 -33.81 -11.37 20.24
CA GLN A 703 -33.51 -12.34 21.28
C GLN A 703 -32.40 -11.79 22.18
N VAL A 704 -32.63 -11.78 23.49
CA VAL A 704 -31.56 -11.62 24.48
C VAL A 704 -30.82 -12.96 24.57
N LYS A 705 -29.53 -12.98 24.22
CA LYS A 705 -28.68 -14.17 24.35
C LYS A 705 -27.62 -13.93 25.42
N ASN A 706 -27.47 -14.89 26.33
CA ASN A 706 -26.33 -14.98 27.23
C ASN A 706 -25.49 -16.21 26.84
N PRO A 707 -24.42 -16.05 26.05
CA PRO A 707 -23.60 -17.17 25.60
C PRO A 707 -22.93 -17.94 26.74
N LEU A 708 -22.77 -17.35 27.93
CA LEU A 708 -22.19 -18.02 29.10
C LEU A 708 -23.17 -19.00 29.76
N LEU A 709 -24.47 -18.79 29.59
CA LEU A 709 -25.53 -19.63 30.19
C LEU A 709 -26.27 -20.50 29.16
N GLU A 710 -25.94 -20.38 27.88
CA GLU A 710 -26.61 -21.13 26.79
C GLU A 710 -26.41 -22.65 26.96
N ASP A 711 -25.24 -23.08 27.46
CA ASP A 711 -24.93 -24.49 27.74
C ASP A 711 -25.78 -25.05 28.88
N THR A 712 -25.93 -24.29 29.96
CA THR A 712 -26.78 -24.64 31.11
C THR A 712 -28.23 -24.74 30.67
N TYR A 713 -28.70 -23.75 29.89
CA TYR A 713 -30.05 -23.73 29.34
C TYR A 713 -30.35 -24.95 28.45
N GLU A 714 -29.50 -25.24 27.46
CA GLU A 714 -29.70 -26.39 26.57
C GLU A 714 -29.56 -27.75 27.29
N SER A 715 -28.73 -27.81 28.33
CA SER A 715 -28.59 -29.02 29.17
C SER A 715 -29.85 -29.26 29.99
N MET A 716 -30.39 -28.22 30.65
CA MET A 716 -31.65 -28.32 31.41
C MET A 716 -32.83 -28.64 30.50
N LYS A 717 -32.89 -28.02 29.32
CA LYS A 717 -33.87 -28.35 28.27
C LYS A 717 -33.87 -29.83 27.90
N LYS A 718 -32.68 -30.42 27.69
CA LYS A 718 -32.54 -31.85 27.40
C LYS A 718 -32.95 -32.74 28.57
N ILE A 719 -32.64 -32.32 29.81
CA ILE A 719 -33.05 -33.06 31.02
C ILE A 719 -34.59 -33.08 31.12
N ILE A 720 -35.25 -31.94 30.95
CA ILE A 720 -36.72 -31.86 31.04
C ILE A 720 -37.38 -32.58 29.88
N ALA A 721 -36.83 -32.51 28.65
CA ALA A 721 -37.36 -33.25 27.51
C ALA A 721 -37.36 -34.78 27.74
N ARG A 722 -36.39 -35.29 28.51
CA ARG A 722 -36.35 -36.70 28.93
C ARG A 722 -37.36 -37.01 30.03
N GLN A 723 -37.56 -36.09 30.97
CA GLN A 723 -38.49 -36.26 32.08
C GLN A 723 -39.96 -36.05 31.67
N CYS A 724 -40.22 -35.27 30.62
CA CYS A 724 -41.54 -34.92 30.13
C CYS A 724 -41.67 -35.17 28.60
N PRO A 725 -41.79 -36.43 28.16
CA PRO A 725 -41.92 -36.76 26.75
C PRO A 725 -43.18 -36.15 26.13
N GLY A 726 -43.05 -35.56 24.93
CA GLY A 726 -44.18 -34.94 24.21
C GLY A 726 -44.38 -33.45 24.48
N PHE A 727 -43.66 -32.87 25.45
CA PHE A 727 -43.65 -31.43 25.71
C PHE A 727 -42.41 -30.78 25.09
N ASN A 728 -42.52 -29.51 24.70
CA ASN A 728 -41.39 -28.71 24.25
C ASN A 728 -40.89 -27.85 25.42
N PRO A 729 -39.85 -28.29 26.17
CA PRO A 729 -39.29 -27.53 27.30
C PRO A 729 -38.56 -26.31 26.78
N ASN A 730 -39.32 -25.29 26.44
CA ASN A 730 -38.85 -24.07 25.84
C ASN A 730 -39.41 -22.92 26.66
N GLU A 731 -38.73 -22.64 27.76
CA GLU A 731 -38.98 -21.47 28.58
C GLU A 731 -38.58 -20.24 27.78
N ARG A 732 -39.55 -19.70 27.04
CA ARG A 732 -39.40 -18.48 26.22
C ARG A 732 -40.54 -17.50 26.43
N GLU A 733 -41.43 -17.78 27.36
CA GLU A 733 -42.61 -16.99 27.67
C GLU A 733 -42.46 -16.45 29.09
N LEU A 734 -41.88 -15.25 29.21
CA LEU A 734 -41.89 -14.49 30.46
C LEU A 734 -42.94 -13.39 30.37
N PHE A 735 -43.82 -13.39 31.36
CA PHE A 735 -45.02 -12.56 31.41
C PHE A 735 -44.71 -11.20 32.07
N HIS A 736 -45.47 -10.16 31.70
CA HIS A 736 -45.58 -8.97 32.55
C HIS A 736 -46.08 -9.42 33.94
N GLY A 737 -45.39 -9.02 35.01
CA GLY A 737 -45.68 -9.47 36.38
C GLY A 737 -44.81 -10.60 36.93
N THR A 738 -43.74 -11.00 36.22
CA THR A 738 -42.73 -11.94 36.74
C THR A 738 -42.18 -11.42 38.07
N LYS A 739 -42.35 -12.20 39.15
CA LYS A 739 -41.85 -11.86 40.49
C LYS A 739 -40.32 -11.76 40.45
N GLN A 740 -39.74 -10.89 41.27
CA GLN A 740 -38.29 -10.68 41.35
C GLN A 740 -37.51 -12.01 41.48
N SER A 741 -38.06 -13.00 42.20
CA SER A 741 -37.47 -14.32 42.35
C SER A 741 -37.35 -15.14 41.07
N GLY A 742 -38.20 -14.91 40.06
CA GLY A 742 -38.09 -15.54 38.74
C GLY A 742 -37.07 -14.82 37.85
N VAL A 743 -37.00 -13.48 37.98
CA VAL A 743 -35.94 -12.69 37.33
C VAL A 743 -34.57 -13.07 37.88
N ASP A 744 -34.45 -13.26 39.19
CA ASP A 744 -33.19 -13.66 39.84
C ASP A 744 -32.79 -15.09 39.43
N GLY A 745 -33.73 -16.05 39.40
CA GLY A 745 -33.43 -17.42 38.95
C GLY A 745 -32.95 -17.50 37.50
N ILE A 746 -33.57 -16.74 36.60
CA ILE A 746 -33.14 -16.70 35.18
C ILE A 746 -31.80 -15.98 35.01
N ARG A 747 -31.54 -14.95 35.82
CA ARG A 747 -30.25 -14.24 35.84
C ARG A 747 -29.12 -15.15 36.35
N ASP A 748 -29.37 -15.88 37.43
CA ASP A 748 -28.33 -16.58 38.19
C ASP A 748 -28.11 -18.01 37.68
N ASP A 749 -29.16 -18.71 37.25
CA ASP A 749 -29.12 -20.12 36.84
C ASP A 749 -29.39 -20.33 35.33
N GLY A 750 -29.82 -19.28 34.61
CA GLY A 750 -30.06 -19.32 33.17
C GLY A 750 -31.34 -20.06 32.73
N PHE A 751 -32.10 -20.60 33.68
CA PHE A 751 -33.32 -21.40 33.47
C PHE A 751 -34.13 -21.44 34.78
N ASP A 752 -35.47 -21.44 34.73
CA ASP A 752 -36.34 -21.48 35.92
C ASP A 752 -37.60 -22.34 35.70
N ASP A 753 -37.46 -23.65 35.99
CA ASP A 753 -38.45 -24.71 35.76
C ASP A 753 -39.84 -24.47 36.38
N ARG A 754 -39.98 -23.50 37.29
CA ARG A 754 -41.26 -23.09 37.88
C ARG A 754 -42.23 -22.50 36.83
N HIS A 755 -41.73 -22.08 35.67
CA HIS A 755 -42.56 -21.57 34.58
C HIS A 755 -43.11 -22.67 33.65
N PHE A 756 -42.80 -23.94 33.92
CA PHE A 756 -43.19 -25.10 33.10
C PHE A 756 -44.64 -25.60 33.33
N GLY A 757 -45.43 -25.01 34.24
CA GLY A 757 -46.71 -25.61 34.66
C GLY A 757 -47.89 -24.69 35.01
N LEU A 758 -47.84 -23.38 34.71
CA LEU A 758 -48.96 -22.48 35.00
C LEU A 758 -49.87 -22.32 33.78
N GLU A 759 -51.05 -22.95 33.81
CA GLU A 759 -52.14 -22.70 32.87
C GLU A 759 -52.60 -21.24 32.98
N GLY A 760 -52.25 -20.43 31.99
CA GLY A 760 -52.71 -19.05 31.88
C GLY A 760 -52.37 -18.47 30.52
N ASN A 761 -53.36 -18.42 29.62
CA ASN A 761 -53.28 -17.58 28.43
C ASN A 761 -53.33 -16.12 28.88
N TRP A 762 -52.14 -15.52 29.06
CA TRP A 762 -51.92 -14.11 29.38
C TRP A 762 -52.33 -13.74 30.82
N GLY A 763 -51.41 -13.14 31.57
CA GLY A 763 -51.60 -12.82 33.00
C GLY A 763 -52.80 -11.92 33.29
N ASN A 764 -53.29 -11.97 34.54
CA ASN A 764 -54.24 -11.01 35.10
C ASN A 764 -53.63 -9.61 35.24
#